data_AF-A0A956QWR6-F1
#
_entry.id   AF-A0A956QWR6-F1
#
_cell.length_a   1.000
_cell.length_b   1.000
_cell.length_c   1.000
_cell.angle_alpha   90.00
_cell.angle_beta   90.00
_cell.angle_gamma   90.00
#
_symmetry.space_group_name_H-M   'P 1'
#
loop_
_entity.id
_entity.type
_entity.pdbx_description
1 polymer ?
#
loop_
_entity_poly.entity_id
_entity_poly.type
_entity_poly.pdbx_seq_one_letter_code
_entity_poly.pdbx_strand_id
1 'polypeptide(L)'
;MQLTATNPKTLARSIGILVDRTVADTPTLGNVWMIDSDKVATCAHLALSYHNYLQALAVRFPHNGKQYGVEKAMFHPRFDKHAVGQLVQIALTEPTPTLPLQQHNAVVLQLKEELPDLTDTMVWKVNKNLSLPVPPRDQGLGGNLGEIDLYVVIQTITNARKEGVLIICDDRNHPMARVFCQNGRVMYAQFRNLNNEMAIYQIVNRDLKGNFFFWTAESPNWDVQAPIARPADMLLIEAHRRFDELKGMIARLGNLHSLFVRKQEEPHLEVIPSENKDYVRMIWPLLDGGTPVGQLWQLTGIDDYAIVSSLLELVATGQVETLKEELVLPTDSSAIIPPLDLAVHVPLEPWDKITNVYLDTDTMRPMVRQGCLLGQLREEDKFHLLHNVRLIPEATGSPLFKDGKVIGMHCGGLPPNYGNRSENNLQAMLWVESIVECLRGGGDDETANKLTLMEMPRLKDTGEVSAEPAPQRLDEITAQQSLSISRKAPGCREVARLDCPKCGRTSLESARFCKSCGQELIRETAYSKPSRKPPVYLVLSCLILLAVVAGGLFLSSLPTPMVVTTEPTVVRDSAPLTMDVFRQAFRANSNVGYWKKEGPETVFKDKDLIHLAFSTRESCFVYLIYRGASKAADMPALIYPVSPVSDKELSKGFSFTIPSDVDEPVNEKDHHLLGLEVSGPPGAETFLAICSSRKLKLLGNSSATERVFRKADTLLGKDGGNKGKEVLVSDLGEKDLAVDESGSKKDGKSASTGQDDSIYICRWVVEHR
;
A
#
# COMPACT_ATOMS: atom_id res chain seq x y z
N MET A 1 -23.84 25.46 -26.66
CA MET A 1 -23.72 23.98 -26.65
C MET A 1 -24.45 23.50 -25.40
N GLN A 2 -25.73 23.15 -25.52
CA GLN A 2 -26.61 22.87 -24.38
C GLN A 2 -26.43 21.41 -23.95
N LEU A 3 -25.67 21.20 -22.88
CA LEU A 3 -25.72 19.96 -22.12
C LEU A 3 -27.07 19.92 -21.39
N THR A 4 -27.93 18.98 -21.77
CA THR A 4 -29.01 18.44 -20.92
C THR A 4 -28.45 17.60 -19.75
N ALA A 5 -27.13 17.70 -19.49
CA ALA A 5 -26.42 16.93 -18.50
C ALA A 5 -26.60 17.54 -17.11
N THR A 6 -26.85 16.65 -16.15
CA THR A 6 -26.92 16.90 -14.72
C THR A 6 -25.89 17.95 -14.28
N ASN A 7 -26.35 19.04 -13.66
CA ASN A 7 -25.48 20.09 -13.17
C ASN A 7 -24.45 19.46 -12.21
N PRO A 8 -23.12 19.62 -12.43
CA PRO A 8 -22.11 19.05 -11.54
C PRO A 8 -22.29 19.45 -10.07
N LYS A 9 -22.86 20.64 -9.81
CA LYS A 9 -23.22 21.08 -8.45
C LYS A 9 -24.27 20.17 -7.79
N THR A 10 -25.18 19.60 -8.58
CA THR A 10 -26.16 18.62 -8.08
C THR A 10 -25.50 17.30 -7.74
N LEU A 11 -24.54 16.84 -8.56
CA LEU A 11 -23.79 15.60 -8.33
C LEU A 11 -22.90 15.70 -7.08
N ALA A 12 -22.31 16.88 -6.84
CA ALA A 12 -21.46 17.16 -5.69
C ALA A 12 -22.13 16.89 -4.32
N ARG A 13 -23.47 16.94 -4.25
CA ARG A 13 -24.21 16.63 -3.01
C ARG A 13 -23.98 15.19 -2.55
N SER A 14 -23.76 14.30 -3.50
CA SER A 14 -23.61 12.86 -3.29
C SER A 14 -22.16 12.41 -3.13
N ILE A 15 -21.22 13.35 -3.14
CA ILE A 15 -19.77 13.08 -3.07
C ILE A 15 -19.28 13.56 -1.70
N GLY A 16 -18.49 12.72 -1.06
CA GLY A 16 -17.91 12.97 0.24
C GLY A 16 -16.41 12.67 0.25
N ILE A 17 -15.80 12.85 1.41
CA ILE A 17 -14.42 12.47 1.66
C ILE A 17 -14.35 11.42 2.77
N LEU A 18 -13.42 10.47 2.61
CA LEU A 18 -13.04 9.53 3.65
C LEU A 18 -11.92 10.16 4.47
N VAL A 19 -12.11 10.28 5.77
CA VAL A 19 -11.14 10.89 6.69
C VAL A 19 -10.72 9.91 7.77
N ASP A 20 -9.47 10.05 8.20
CA ASP A 20 -8.96 9.39 9.38
C ASP A 20 -9.25 10.24 10.63
N ARG A 21 -9.87 9.63 11.64
CA ARG A 21 -10.26 10.31 12.89
C ARG A 21 -9.21 10.18 14.02
N THR A 22 -8.12 9.45 13.81
CA THR A 22 -7.15 9.09 14.85
C THR A 22 -5.95 10.04 14.95
N VAL A 23 -5.96 11.12 14.18
CA VAL A 23 -4.99 12.23 14.23
C VAL A 23 -5.72 13.56 14.22
N ALA A 24 -5.12 14.59 14.81
CA ALA A 24 -5.76 15.87 15.08
C ALA A 24 -6.26 16.59 13.81
N ASP A 25 -5.45 16.59 12.76
CA ASP A 25 -5.77 17.28 11.50
C ASP A 25 -6.80 16.53 10.64
N THR A 26 -7.17 15.31 11.03
CA THR A 26 -8.12 14.43 10.32
C THR A 26 -7.88 14.35 8.80
N PRO A 27 -6.72 13.84 8.36
CA PRO A 27 -6.31 13.88 6.97
C PRO A 27 -7.32 13.15 6.10
N THR A 28 -7.58 13.73 4.94
CA THR A 28 -8.38 13.11 3.89
C THR A 28 -7.58 11.98 3.25
N LEU A 29 -8.15 10.78 3.28
CA LEU A 29 -7.58 9.60 2.64
C LEU A 29 -7.94 9.59 1.14
N GLY A 30 -9.15 10.02 0.81
CA GLY A 30 -9.63 10.16 -0.56
C GLY A 30 -11.10 10.51 -0.63
N ASN A 31 -11.69 10.38 -1.81
CA ASN A 31 -13.09 10.65 -2.09
C ASN A 31 -13.95 9.39 -1.92
N VAL A 32 -15.24 9.61 -1.68
CA VAL A 32 -16.29 8.58 -1.65
C VAL A 32 -17.54 9.14 -2.33
N TRP A 33 -18.48 8.29 -2.75
CA TRP A 33 -19.78 8.78 -3.23
C TRP A 33 -20.92 7.82 -2.87
N MET A 34 -22.12 8.37 -2.67
CA MET A 34 -23.31 7.63 -2.28
C MET A 34 -23.81 6.74 -3.43
N ILE A 35 -24.07 5.46 -3.12
CA ILE A 35 -24.68 4.49 -4.04
C ILE A 35 -26.05 3.99 -3.53
N ASP A 36 -26.33 4.15 -2.23
CA ASP A 36 -27.65 3.95 -1.63
C ASP A 36 -27.84 4.96 -0.47
N SER A 37 -28.86 4.83 0.37
CA SER A 37 -29.06 5.75 1.51
C SER A 37 -27.99 5.65 2.60
N ASP A 38 -27.38 4.48 2.78
CA ASP A 38 -26.43 4.16 3.85
C ASP A 38 -25.12 3.59 3.31
N LYS A 39 -24.87 3.67 2.00
CA LYS A 39 -23.71 3.03 1.35
C LYS A 39 -22.97 3.98 0.46
N VAL A 40 -21.65 3.97 0.58
CA VAL A 40 -20.73 4.69 -0.30
C VAL A 40 -19.75 3.76 -0.98
N ALA A 41 -19.32 4.11 -2.17
CA ALA A 41 -18.24 3.44 -2.88
C ALA A 41 -16.94 4.24 -2.78
N THR A 42 -15.81 3.53 -2.72
CA THR A 42 -14.45 4.10 -2.84
C THR A 42 -13.40 3.01 -3.17
N CYS A 43 -12.14 3.40 -3.25
CA CYS A 43 -11.02 2.50 -3.54
C CYS A 43 -10.68 1.66 -2.30
N ALA A 44 -10.46 0.36 -2.51
CA ALA A 44 -10.18 -0.57 -1.42
C ALA A 44 -8.92 -0.21 -0.63
N HIS A 45 -7.86 0.23 -1.31
CA HIS A 45 -6.59 0.56 -0.65
C HIS A 45 -6.69 1.74 0.34
N LEU A 46 -7.73 2.60 0.22
CA LEU A 46 -7.95 3.70 1.16
C LEU A 46 -8.50 3.21 2.51
N ALA A 47 -9.27 2.12 2.51
CA ALA A 47 -9.88 1.56 3.72
C ALA A 47 -9.13 0.34 4.28
N LEU A 48 -8.28 -0.31 3.48
CA LEU A 48 -7.64 -1.58 3.84
C LEU A 48 -6.83 -1.48 5.13
N SER A 49 -6.09 -0.40 5.36
CA SER A 49 -5.27 -0.23 6.56
C SER A 49 -6.11 -0.14 7.85
N TYR A 50 -7.41 0.10 7.71
CA TYR A 50 -8.37 0.26 8.80
C TYR A 50 -9.40 -0.88 8.87
N HIS A 51 -9.24 -1.96 8.10
CA HIS A 51 -10.26 -3.02 8.03
C HIS A 51 -10.60 -3.64 9.40
N ASN A 52 -9.65 -3.64 10.34
CA ASN A 52 -9.85 -4.10 11.74
C ASN A 52 -10.31 -2.99 12.70
N TYR A 53 -10.39 -1.75 12.23
CA TYR A 53 -10.66 -0.54 13.04
C TYR A 53 -11.53 0.46 12.26
N LEU A 54 -12.59 0.00 11.59
CA LEU A 54 -13.42 0.87 10.74
C LEU A 54 -14.02 2.08 11.48
N GLN A 55 -14.20 2.00 12.80
CA GLN A 55 -14.63 3.12 13.63
C GLN A 55 -13.67 4.32 13.59
N ALA A 56 -12.38 4.09 13.29
CA ALA A 56 -11.37 5.12 13.09
C ALA A 56 -11.59 5.93 11.79
N LEU A 57 -12.46 5.47 10.89
CA LEU A 57 -12.84 6.17 9.68
C LEU A 57 -14.13 6.94 9.87
N ALA A 58 -14.23 8.08 9.20
CA ALA A 58 -15.48 8.79 8.97
C ALA A 58 -15.63 9.18 7.51
N VAL A 59 -16.87 9.33 7.08
CA VAL A 59 -17.23 9.92 5.80
C VAL A 59 -17.86 11.27 6.05
N ARG A 60 -17.32 12.33 5.45
CA ARG A 60 -17.86 13.70 5.52
C ARG A 60 -18.46 14.09 4.18
N PHE A 61 -19.66 14.66 4.20
CA PHE A 61 -20.33 15.28 3.05
C PHE A 61 -20.40 16.80 3.28
N PRO A 62 -19.38 17.57 2.87
CA PRO A 62 -19.27 18.99 3.20
C PRO A 62 -20.47 19.81 2.73
N HIS A 63 -21.02 19.46 1.56
CA HIS A 63 -22.15 20.17 0.98
C HIS A 63 -23.44 20.08 1.82
N ASN A 64 -23.60 18.99 2.57
CA ASN A 64 -24.76 18.77 3.44
C ASN A 64 -24.40 18.98 4.92
N GLY A 65 -23.13 19.21 5.25
CA GLY A 65 -22.63 19.28 6.63
C GLY A 65 -22.79 17.98 7.42
N LYS A 66 -23.05 16.84 6.75
CA LYS A 66 -23.26 15.54 7.40
C LYS A 66 -21.95 14.78 7.53
N GLN A 67 -21.81 14.04 8.62
CA GLN A 67 -20.70 13.14 8.86
C GLN A 67 -21.24 11.80 9.36
N TYR A 68 -20.67 10.72 8.87
CA TYR A 68 -21.04 9.35 9.18
C TYR A 68 -19.83 8.56 9.66
N GLY A 69 -20.03 7.63 10.60
CA GLY A 69 -19.06 6.57 10.89
C GLY A 69 -19.10 5.47 9.84
N VAL A 70 -18.05 4.64 9.79
CA VAL A 70 -18.03 3.44 8.95
C VAL A 70 -18.29 2.20 9.81
N GLU A 71 -19.37 1.48 9.52
CA GLU A 71 -19.78 0.28 10.26
C GLU A 71 -19.19 -0.99 9.65
N LYS A 72 -19.30 -1.13 8.32
CA LYS A 72 -18.89 -2.33 7.59
C LYS A 72 -18.16 -1.94 6.30
N ALA A 73 -17.19 -2.75 5.90
CA ALA A 73 -16.48 -2.61 4.64
C ALA A 73 -16.63 -3.90 3.81
N MET A 74 -17.28 -3.79 2.65
CA MET A 74 -17.53 -4.86 1.70
C MET A 74 -16.51 -4.73 0.56
N PHE A 75 -15.38 -5.40 0.73
CA PHE A 75 -14.33 -5.44 -0.28
C PHE A 75 -14.74 -6.34 -1.44
N HIS A 76 -14.24 -6.04 -2.63
CA HIS A 76 -14.43 -6.90 -3.79
C HIS A 76 -13.94 -8.33 -3.45
N PRO A 77 -14.70 -9.40 -3.77
CA PRO A 77 -14.37 -10.77 -3.35
C PRO A 77 -13.01 -11.27 -3.89
N ARG A 78 -12.60 -10.74 -5.04
CA ARG A 78 -11.30 -11.03 -5.69
C ARG A 78 -10.16 -10.07 -5.31
N PHE A 79 -10.37 -9.15 -4.36
CA PHE A 79 -9.32 -8.25 -3.90
C PHE A 79 -8.39 -8.97 -2.92
N ASP A 80 -7.12 -9.11 -3.29
CA ASP A 80 -6.11 -9.75 -2.44
C ASP A 80 -5.66 -8.83 -1.30
N LYS A 81 -6.40 -8.87 -0.19
CA LYS A 81 -6.14 -8.06 1.01
C LYS A 81 -4.74 -8.28 1.57
N HIS A 82 -4.20 -9.49 1.45
CA HIS A 82 -2.89 -9.83 2.02
C HIS A 82 -1.75 -9.24 1.19
N ALA A 83 -1.76 -9.47 -0.13
CA ALA A 83 -0.77 -8.88 -1.02
C ALA A 83 -0.82 -7.35 -0.98
N VAL A 84 -2.02 -6.76 -1.02
CA VAL A 84 -2.17 -5.30 -0.92
C VAL A 84 -1.81 -4.80 0.47
N GLY A 85 -2.08 -5.55 1.54
CA GLY A 85 -1.62 -5.23 2.89
C GLY A 85 -0.11 -5.10 2.99
N GLN A 86 0.65 -6.00 2.33
CA GLN A 86 2.10 -5.89 2.23
C GLN A 86 2.53 -4.66 1.43
N LEU A 87 1.85 -4.37 0.31
CA LEU A 87 2.13 -3.18 -0.49
C LEU A 87 1.80 -1.88 0.24
N VAL A 88 0.75 -1.85 1.05
CA VAL A 88 0.41 -0.73 1.94
C VAL A 88 1.54 -0.51 2.92
N GLN A 89 2.06 -1.56 3.57
CA GLN A 89 3.19 -1.44 4.49
C GLN A 89 4.45 -0.91 3.80
N ILE A 90 4.71 -1.33 2.56
CA ILE A 90 5.77 -0.73 1.73
C ILE A 90 5.44 0.73 1.42
N ALA A 91 4.19 1.04 1.10
CA ALA A 91 3.71 2.40 0.80
C ALA A 91 3.85 3.37 1.97
N LEU A 92 3.87 2.86 3.20
CA LEU A 92 4.18 3.65 4.38
C LEU A 92 5.63 4.14 4.38
N THR A 93 6.55 3.41 3.73
CA THR A 93 7.98 3.75 3.65
C THR A 93 8.33 4.46 2.35
N GLU A 94 7.78 4.00 1.23
CA GLU A 94 8.17 4.35 -0.14
C GLU A 94 6.94 4.78 -0.92
N PRO A 95 7.03 5.77 -1.83
CA PRO A 95 5.92 6.05 -2.72
C PRO A 95 5.64 4.80 -3.58
N THR A 96 4.49 4.16 -3.35
CA THR A 96 4.08 2.94 -4.06
C THR A 96 2.98 3.29 -5.08
N PRO A 97 3.33 3.84 -6.27
CA PRO A 97 2.36 4.22 -7.30
C PRO A 97 1.55 3.03 -7.84
N THR A 98 1.93 1.81 -7.48
CA THR A 98 1.22 0.59 -7.88
C THR A 98 0.01 0.28 -7.01
N LEU A 99 -0.15 0.93 -5.85
CA LEU A 99 -1.25 0.68 -4.92
C LEU A 99 -2.64 1.03 -5.52
N PRO A 100 -2.80 2.17 -6.24
CA PRO A 100 -3.93 2.43 -7.12
C PRO A 100 -4.30 1.33 -8.12
N LEU A 101 -3.30 0.61 -8.62
CA LEU A 101 -3.41 -0.31 -9.78
C LEU A 101 -3.59 -1.77 -9.37
N GLN A 102 -3.94 -2.01 -8.10
CA GLN A 102 -4.22 -3.35 -7.62
C GLN A 102 -5.51 -3.87 -8.25
N GLN A 103 -5.51 -5.13 -8.68
CA GLN A 103 -6.69 -5.76 -9.26
C GLN A 103 -7.86 -5.69 -8.27
N HIS A 104 -9.05 -5.37 -8.79
CA HIS A 104 -10.28 -5.32 -7.99
C HIS A 104 -10.22 -4.35 -6.79
N ASN A 105 -9.53 -3.21 -6.94
CA ASN A 105 -9.36 -2.18 -5.92
C ASN A 105 -10.66 -1.38 -5.64
N ALA A 106 -11.72 -2.07 -5.22
CA ALA A 106 -13.01 -1.49 -4.84
C ALA A 106 -13.47 -1.97 -3.47
N VAL A 107 -14.13 -1.06 -2.75
CA VAL A 107 -14.81 -1.33 -1.49
C VAL A 107 -16.10 -0.52 -1.43
N VAL A 108 -17.15 -1.15 -0.89
CA VAL A 108 -18.36 -0.45 -0.48
C VAL A 108 -18.37 -0.34 1.04
N LEU A 109 -18.51 0.88 1.55
CA LEU A 109 -18.58 1.16 2.97
C LEU A 109 -20.04 1.36 3.37
N GLN A 110 -20.48 0.63 4.38
CA GLN A 110 -21.75 0.86 5.04
C GLN A 110 -21.56 1.92 6.12
N LEU A 111 -22.41 2.95 6.06
CA LEU A 111 -22.37 4.11 6.90
C LEU A 111 -23.27 3.95 8.12
N LYS A 112 -22.84 4.52 9.24
CA LYS A 112 -23.64 4.68 10.45
C LYS A 112 -23.74 6.16 10.79
N GLU A 113 -24.95 6.64 11.10
CA GLU A 113 -25.18 8.05 11.46
C GLU A 113 -24.48 8.43 12.77
N GLU A 114 -24.45 7.52 13.74
CA GLU A 114 -23.70 7.70 14.97
C GLU A 114 -22.20 7.48 14.75
N LEU A 115 -21.40 8.49 15.09
CA LEU A 115 -19.95 8.39 15.16
C LEU A 115 -19.56 7.88 16.56
N PRO A 116 -19.11 6.63 16.72
CA PRO A 116 -18.65 6.15 18.02
C PRO A 116 -17.43 6.95 18.45
N ASP A 117 -17.35 7.27 19.74
CA ASP A 117 -16.16 7.89 20.33
C ASP A 117 -14.96 6.95 20.21
N LEU A 118 -13.81 7.52 19.86
CA LEU A 118 -12.58 6.75 19.74
C LEU A 118 -11.91 6.64 21.11
N THR A 119 -11.77 5.41 21.60
CA THR A 119 -10.96 5.15 22.79
C THR A 119 -9.48 5.40 22.51
N ASP A 120 -8.73 5.92 23.48
CA ASP A 120 -7.29 6.12 23.37
C ASP A 120 -6.55 4.83 22.98
N THR A 121 -7.03 3.69 23.47
CA THR A 121 -6.47 2.38 23.12
C THR A 121 -6.64 2.06 21.64
N MET A 122 -7.78 2.42 21.03
CA MET A 122 -8.00 2.24 19.59
C MET A 122 -7.12 3.19 18.79
N VAL A 123 -7.09 4.47 19.15
CA VAL A 123 -6.22 5.47 18.53
C VAL A 123 -4.77 5.00 18.53
N TRP A 124 -4.28 4.52 19.68
CA TRP A 124 -2.93 3.98 19.81
C TRP A 124 -2.70 2.73 18.94
N LYS A 125 -3.66 1.79 18.88
CA LYS A 125 -3.53 0.59 18.03
C LYS A 125 -3.49 0.94 16.55
N VAL A 126 -4.36 1.83 16.10
CA VAL A 126 -4.40 2.30 14.70
C VAL A 126 -3.10 3.01 14.37
N ASN A 127 -2.70 4.01 15.18
CA ASN A 127 -1.46 4.72 14.96
C ASN A 127 -0.26 3.77 15.00
N LYS A 128 -0.20 2.80 15.91
CA LYS A 128 0.88 1.81 15.92
C LYS A 128 0.94 0.92 14.66
N ASN A 129 -0.21 0.53 14.11
CA ASN A 129 -0.27 -0.31 12.91
C ASN A 129 0.03 0.46 11.63
N LEU A 130 -0.25 1.76 11.64
CA LEU A 130 0.04 2.66 10.52
C LEU A 130 1.43 3.28 10.66
N SER A 131 1.98 3.41 11.86
CA SER A 131 3.27 4.05 12.05
C SER A 131 4.42 3.15 11.65
N LEU A 132 5.41 3.74 11.01
CA LEU A 132 6.68 3.06 10.84
C LEU A 132 7.43 3.00 12.18
N PRO A 133 8.17 1.91 12.43
CA PRO A 133 9.07 1.86 13.56
C PRO A 133 10.10 3.00 13.42
N VAL A 134 10.23 3.78 14.49
CA VAL A 134 11.24 4.83 14.57
C VAL A 134 12.61 4.17 14.48
N PRO A 135 13.51 4.63 13.59
CA PRO A 135 14.88 4.12 13.54
C PRO A 135 15.54 4.19 14.93
N PRO A 136 16.37 3.20 15.32
CA PRO A 136 17.08 3.25 16.60
C PRO A 136 17.86 4.58 16.75
N ARG A 137 17.67 5.28 17.87
CA ARG A 137 18.31 6.58 18.15
C ARG A 137 19.84 6.51 18.10
N ASP A 138 20.38 5.33 18.30
CA ASP A 138 21.80 5.02 18.42
C ASP A 138 22.56 5.21 17.09
N GLN A 139 21.86 5.47 15.97
CA GLN A 139 22.44 5.53 14.62
C GLN A 139 22.44 6.91 13.96
N GLY A 140 21.97 8.01 14.58
CA GLY A 140 21.91 9.28 13.86
C GLY A 140 21.42 10.54 14.57
N LEU A 141 21.31 11.62 13.78
CA LEU A 141 20.67 12.89 14.15
C LEU A 141 19.16 12.73 13.94
N GLY A 142 18.34 13.08 14.93
CA GLY A 142 16.88 13.08 14.79
C GLY A 142 16.24 14.08 15.74
N GLY A 143 15.02 14.48 15.42
CA GLY A 143 14.28 15.50 16.17
C GLY A 143 12.92 15.79 15.55
N ASN A 144 12.32 16.93 15.89
CA ASN A 144 11.04 17.37 15.35
C ASN A 144 11.22 18.74 14.65
N LEU A 145 10.71 18.88 13.41
CA LEU A 145 10.79 20.11 12.62
C LEU A 145 9.87 21.23 13.11
N GLY A 146 8.97 20.94 14.06
CA GLY A 146 8.25 21.94 14.83
C GLY A 146 9.12 22.61 15.91
N GLU A 147 10.22 21.99 16.31
CA GLU A 147 11.15 22.50 17.33
C GLU A 147 12.46 23.04 16.72
N ILE A 148 12.90 22.47 15.60
CA ILE A 148 14.17 22.82 14.94
C ILE A 148 13.91 23.08 13.46
N ASP A 149 14.29 24.25 12.97
CA ASP A 149 14.14 24.58 11.55
C ASP A 149 14.94 23.64 10.65
N LEU A 150 14.35 23.24 9.52
CA LEU A 150 14.99 22.36 8.54
C LEU A 150 16.34 22.90 8.05
N TYR A 151 16.46 24.22 7.93
CA TYR A 151 17.71 24.89 7.58
C TYR A 151 18.85 24.49 8.54
N VAL A 152 18.60 24.54 9.84
CA VAL A 152 19.58 24.20 10.89
C VAL A 152 19.97 22.73 10.79
N VAL A 153 19.00 21.85 10.52
CA VAL A 153 19.24 20.41 10.35
C VAL A 153 20.16 20.15 9.16
N ILE A 154 19.83 20.68 7.98
CA ILE A 154 20.63 20.48 6.76
C ILE A 154 22.02 21.10 6.92
N GLN A 155 22.12 22.30 7.49
CA GLN A 155 23.39 22.96 7.74
C GLN A 155 24.28 22.15 8.72
N THR A 156 23.68 21.57 9.76
CA THR A 156 24.40 20.71 10.72
C THR A 156 24.95 19.45 10.04
N ILE A 157 24.15 18.78 9.22
CA ILE A 157 24.56 17.57 8.48
C ILE A 157 25.68 17.89 7.49
N THR A 158 25.53 18.98 6.73
CA THR A 158 26.48 19.37 5.68
C THR A 158 27.80 19.88 6.27
N ASN A 159 27.78 20.69 7.33
CA ASN A 159 28.98 21.13 8.04
C ASN A 159 29.75 19.96 8.68
N ALA A 160 29.03 18.99 9.24
CA ALA A 160 29.62 17.77 9.77
C ALA A 160 30.11 16.80 8.68
N ARG A 161 29.89 17.13 7.39
CA ARG A 161 30.20 16.31 6.21
C ARG A 161 29.69 14.87 6.32
N LYS A 162 28.54 14.69 6.97
CA LYS A 162 27.92 13.37 7.09
C LYS A 162 27.38 12.90 5.74
N GLU A 163 27.47 11.60 5.50
CA GLU A 163 26.95 10.95 4.31
C GLU A 163 25.75 10.09 4.68
N GLY A 164 24.64 10.26 3.97
CA GLY A 164 23.41 9.57 4.32
C GLY A 164 22.14 10.28 3.88
N VAL A 165 21.00 9.79 4.36
CA VAL A 165 19.67 10.32 4.01
C VAL A 165 19.04 10.94 5.25
N LEU A 166 18.66 12.21 5.12
CA LEU A 166 17.70 12.86 5.99
C LEU A 166 16.29 12.52 5.50
N ILE A 167 15.46 11.99 6.39
CA ILE A 167 14.07 11.67 6.13
C ILE A 167 13.22 12.54 7.01
N ILE A 168 12.25 13.19 6.39
CA ILE A 168 11.24 13.99 7.05
C ILE A 168 9.95 13.20 7.00
N CYS A 169 9.34 13.01 8.16
CA CYS A 169 8.11 12.25 8.32
C CYS A 169 6.98 13.09 8.88
N ASP A 170 5.75 12.63 8.65
CA ASP A 170 4.56 13.15 9.31
C ASP A 170 4.45 12.69 10.78
N ASP A 171 3.33 13.01 11.43
CA ASP A 171 3.04 12.65 12.82
C ASP A 171 2.98 11.14 13.08
N ARG A 172 2.82 10.33 12.02
CA ARG A 172 2.83 8.86 12.08
C ARG A 172 4.16 8.25 11.67
N ASN A 173 5.18 9.06 11.45
CA ASN A 173 6.46 8.64 10.92
C ASN A 173 6.40 8.13 9.46
N HIS A 174 5.39 8.50 8.67
CA HIS A 174 5.38 8.23 7.22
C HIS A 174 6.35 9.19 6.52
N PRO A 175 7.33 8.72 5.73
CA PRO A 175 8.27 9.58 5.01
C PRO A 175 7.54 10.46 4.00
N MET A 176 7.56 11.77 4.24
CA MET A 176 7.03 12.78 3.33
C MET A 176 8.10 13.27 2.36
N ALA A 177 9.34 13.42 2.85
CA ALA A 177 10.48 13.91 2.09
C ALA A 177 11.77 13.17 2.44
N ARG A 178 12.69 13.13 1.48
CA ARG A 178 14.02 12.55 1.60
C ARG A 178 15.06 13.49 1.02
N VAL A 179 16.19 13.62 1.70
CA VAL A 179 17.33 14.45 1.27
C VAL A 179 18.60 13.64 1.45
N PHE A 180 19.26 13.30 0.35
CA PHE A 180 20.54 12.60 0.38
C PHE A 180 21.69 13.61 0.44
N CYS A 181 22.53 13.48 1.45
CA CYS A 181 23.72 14.29 1.67
C CYS A 181 24.99 13.46 1.47
N GLN A 182 26.00 14.02 0.81
CA GLN A 182 27.28 13.38 0.59
C GLN A 182 28.41 14.42 0.62
N ASN A 183 29.50 14.15 1.33
CA ASN A 183 30.66 15.05 1.43
C ASN A 183 30.32 16.52 1.73
N GLY A 184 29.35 16.76 2.61
CA GLY A 184 28.91 18.11 2.97
C GLY A 184 28.08 18.82 1.91
N ARG A 185 27.56 18.09 0.91
CA ARG A 185 26.65 18.62 -0.12
C ARG A 185 25.30 17.91 -0.06
N VAL A 186 24.25 18.63 -0.43
CA VAL A 186 22.95 18.04 -0.72
C VAL A 186 22.97 17.57 -2.17
N MET A 187 22.89 16.27 -2.40
CA MET A 187 23.06 15.67 -3.72
C MET A 187 21.72 15.41 -4.41
N TYR A 188 20.74 14.91 -3.65
CA TYR A 188 19.40 14.60 -4.17
C TYR A 188 18.35 14.93 -3.13
N ALA A 189 17.16 15.28 -3.59
CA ALA A 189 16.01 15.44 -2.72
C ALA A 189 14.74 14.92 -3.40
N GLN A 190 13.77 14.47 -2.61
CA GLN A 190 12.47 14.04 -3.08
C GLN A 190 11.40 14.52 -2.09
N PHE A 191 10.34 15.12 -2.62
CA PHE A 191 9.13 15.46 -1.87
C PHE A 191 7.93 15.14 -2.74
N ARG A 192 7.23 14.05 -2.42
CA ARG A 192 6.21 13.44 -3.30
C ARG A 192 6.71 13.32 -4.76
N ASN A 193 6.07 14.03 -5.69
CA ASN A 193 6.41 14.05 -7.13
C ASN A 193 7.53 15.04 -7.48
N LEU A 194 7.94 15.91 -6.56
CA LEU A 194 9.03 16.87 -6.75
C LEU A 194 10.38 16.21 -6.46
N ASN A 195 11.38 16.61 -7.24
CA ASN A 195 12.74 16.12 -7.11
C ASN A 195 13.72 17.29 -7.00
N ASN A 196 14.86 17.04 -6.36
CA ASN A 196 16.00 17.94 -6.24
C ASN A 196 15.63 19.34 -5.73
N GLU A 197 16.09 20.40 -6.41
CA GLU A 197 15.90 21.78 -5.96
C GLU A 197 14.42 22.11 -5.75
N MET A 198 13.54 21.66 -6.64
CA MET A 198 12.09 21.89 -6.53
C MET A 198 11.51 21.22 -5.27
N ALA A 199 12.01 20.05 -4.90
CA ALA A 199 11.60 19.40 -3.66
C ALA A 199 12.02 20.23 -2.44
N ILE A 200 13.27 20.70 -2.39
CA ILE A 200 13.76 21.52 -1.27
C ILE A 200 12.99 22.84 -1.15
N TYR A 201 12.75 23.53 -2.27
CA TYR A 201 11.97 24.77 -2.27
C TYR A 201 10.55 24.54 -1.77
N GLN A 202 9.90 23.46 -2.22
CA GLN A 202 8.55 23.14 -1.79
C GLN A 202 8.48 22.77 -0.30
N ILE A 203 9.44 21.98 0.21
CA ILE A 203 9.50 21.62 1.62
C ILE A 203 9.58 22.87 2.51
N VAL A 204 10.43 23.83 2.14
CA VAL A 204 10.58 25.10 2.86
C VAL A 204 9.32 25.96 2.72
N ASN A 205 8.76 26.07 1.51
CA ASN A 205 7.56 26.86 1.24
C ASN A 205 6.33 26.37 2.03
N ARG A 206 6.24 25.06 2.25
CA ARG A 206 5.13 24.41 2.98
C ARG A 206 5.34 24.35 4.48
N ASP A 207 6.49 24.81 4.98
CA ASP A 207 6.86 24.77 6.40
C ASP A 207 6.58 23.40 7.03
N LEU A 208 7.06 22.32 6.37
CA LEU A 208 6.76 20.95 6.80
C LEU A 208 7.14 20.73 8.27
N LYS A 209 6.16 20.23 9.03
CA LYS A 209 6.32 19.81 10.43
C LYS A 209 6.41 18.29 10.52
N GLY A 210 6.78 17.80 11.70
CA GLY A 210 6.85 16.37 12.00
C GLY A 210 8.25 15.90 12.38
N ASN A 211 8.42 14.59 12.50
CA ASN A 211 9.68 14.00 12.95
C ASN A 211 10.69 13.92 11.81
N PHE A 212 11.97 14.01 12.10
CA PHE A 212 13.03 13.76 11.13
C PHE A 212 14.11 12.84 11.70
N PHE A 213 14.74 12.09 10.80
CA PHE A 213 15.81 11.16 11.13
C PHE A 213 16.88 11.19 10.04
N PHE A 214 18.15 11.11 10.43
CA PHE A 214 19.27 10.98 9.52
C PHE A 214 19.90 9.60 9.69
N TRP A 215 19.91 8.79 8.62
CA TRP A 215 20.65 7.52 8.61
C TRP A 215 21.89 7.62 7.74
N THR A 216 22.92 6.86 8.10
CA THR A 216 24.14 6.76 7.27
C THR A 216 23.85 5.85 6.08
N ALA A 217 24.17 6.31 4.87
CA ALA A 217 23.99 5.54 3.65
C ALA A 217 24.99 6.02 2.59
N GLU A 218 25.56 5.08 1.82
CA GLU A 218 26.49 5.40 0.73
C GLU A 218 25.78 5.89 -0.54
N SER A 219 24.50 5.53 -0.68
CA SER A 219 23.67 5.89 -1.84
C SER A 219 22.19 6.01 -1.44
N PRO A 220 21.41 6.81 -2.18
CA PRO A 220 19.96 6.90 -1.98
C PRO A 220 19.29 5.56 -2.32
N ASN A 221 18.30 5.17 -1.51
CA ASN A 221 17.47 3.98 -1.76
C ASN A 221 16.26 4.26 -2.66
N TRP A 222 16.30 5.33 -3.44
CA TRP A 222 15.27 5.69 -4.40
C TRP A 222 15.92 6.12 -5.71
N ASP A 223 15.10 6.20 -6.74
CA ASP A 223 15.56 6.59 -8.06
C ASP A 223 15.87 8.08 -8.10
N VAL A 224 17.10 8.39 -8.48
CA VAL A 224 17.60 9.76 -8.52
C VAL A 224 17.80 10.26 -9.93
N GLN A 225 17.59 11.57 -10.11
CA GLN A 225 17.87 12.28 -11.35
C GLN A 225 19.32 12.79 -11.36
N ALA A 226 19.63 13.76 -12.23
CA ALA A 226 20.89 14.48 -12.17
C ALA A 226 21.09 15.09 -10.76
N PRO A 227 22.31 15.09 -10.21
CA PRO A 227 22.56 15.64 -8.87
C PRO A 227 22.35 17.15 -8.84
N ILE A 228 21.94 17.65 -7.67
CA ILE A 228 21.83 19.08 -7.38
C ILE A 228 23.20 19.72 -7.58
N ALA A 229 23.27 20.70 -8.49
CA ALA A 229 24.53 21.39 -8.79
C ALA A 229 24.86 22.50 -7.78
N ARG A 230 23.84 23.05 -7.11
CA ARG A 230 23.98 24.19 -6.21
C ARG A 230 24.55 23.76 -4.84
N PRO A 231 25.46 24.55 -4.25
CA PRO A 231 25.86 24.35 -2.85
C PRO A 231 24.67 24.46 -1.89
N ALA A 232 24.72 23.74 -0.77
CA ALA A 232 23.63 23.67 0.21
C ALA A 232 23.21 25.06 0.74
N ASP A 233 24.18 25.93 1.06
CA ASP A 233 23.88 27.29 1.55
C ASP A 233 23.12 28.12 0.52
N MET A 234 23.56 28.09 -0.75
CA MET A 234 22.88 28.81 -1.83
C MET A 234 21.48 28.24 -2.10
N LEU A 235 21.33 26.92 -1.98
CA LEU A 235 20.05 26.26 -2.14
C LEU A 235 19.04 26.72 -1.08
N LEU A 236 19.48 26.79 0.18
CA LEU A 236 18.63 27.19 1.29
C LEU A 236 18.34 28.69 1.31
N ILE A 237 19.33 29.54 0.98
CA ILE A 237 19.12 30.99 0.81
C ILE A 237 18.05 31.26 -0.26
N GLU A 238 18.15 30.57 -1.40
CA GLU A 238 17.16 30.69 -2.46
C GLU A 238 15.78 30.18 -2.02
N ALA A 239 15.71 29.08 -1.25
CA ALA A 239 14.46 28.57 -0.72
C ALA A 239 13.74 29.60 0.17
N HIS A 240 14.47 30.25 1.08
CA HIS A 240 13.92 31.29 1.94
C HIS A 240 13.54 32.56 1.16
N ARG A 241 14.37 33.01 0.21
CA ARG A 241 14.02 34.13 -0.68
C ARG A 241 12.69 33.88 -1.40
N ARG A 242 12.52 32.68 -1.96
CA ARG A 242 11.27 32.26 -2.62
C ARG A 242 10.11 32.24 -1.65
N PHE A 243 10.26 31.70 -0.45
CA PHE A 243 9.22 31.66 0.56
C PHE A 243 8.70 33.06 0.94
N ASP A 244 9.61 34.03 1.10
CA ASP A 244 9.24 35.39 1.45
C ASP A 244 8.52 36.12 0.32
N GLU A 245 9.02 35.98 -0.92
CA GLU A 245 8.39 36.56 -2.11
C GLU A 245 7.03 35.91 -2.43
N LEU A 246 6.92 34.59 -2.22
CA LEU A 246 5.73 33.81 -2.54
C LEU A 246 4.48 34.35 -1.84
N LYS A 247 4.61 34.79 -0.58
CA LYS A 247 3.49 35.39 0.18
C LYS A 247 2.89 36.60 -0.53
N GLY A 248 3.75 37.51 -1.00
CA GLY A 248 3.33 38.70 -1.75
C GLY A 248 2.75 38.34 -3.13
N MET A 249 3.31 37.33 -3.78
CA MET A 249 2.83 36.84 -5.07
C MET A 249 1.46 36.17 -4.98
N ILE A 250 1.22 35.33 -3.96
CA ILE A 250 -0.08 34.71 -3.69
C ILE A 250 -1.14 35.79 -3.43
N ALA A 251 -0.82 36.82 -2.65
CA ALA A 251 -1.75 37.92 -2.39
C ALA A 251 -2.15 38.67 -3.67
N ARG A 252 -1.21 38.86 -4.62
CA ARG A 252 -1.49 39.47 -5.92
C ARG A 252 -2.34 38.56 -6.83
N LEU A 253 -2.14 37.25 -6.74
CA LEU A 253 -2.89 36.26 -7.51
C LEU A 253 -4.30 36.03 -6.94
N GLY A 254 -4.50 36.35 -5.65
CA GLY A 254 -5.75 36.16 -4.90
C GLY A 254 -5.50 35.30 -3.66
N ASN A 255 -5.37 33.99 -3.85
CA ASN A 255 -5.00 33.01 -2.83
C ASN A 255 -4.62 31.67 -3.49
N LEU A 256 -4.16 30.70 -2.70
CA LEU A 256 -3.84 29.34 -3.18
C LEU A 256 -5.06 28.52 -3.61
N HIS A 257 -6.27 28.95 -3.23
CA HIS A 257 -7.53 28.30 -3.62
C HIS A 257 -8.14 28.89 -4.90
N SER A 258 -7.45 29.85 -5.52
CA SER A 258 -7.92 30.48 -6.75
C SER A 258 -7.88 29.49 -7.90
N LEU A 259 -8.83 29.62 -8.82
CA LEU A 259 -8.97 28.78 -10.00
C LEU A 259 -8.75 29.65 -11.24
N PHE A 260 -8.02 29.12 -12.21
CA PHE A 260 -7.71 29.82 -13.46
C PHE A 260 -8.19 29.02 -14.66
N VAL A 261 -8.77 29.73 -15.62
CA VAL A 261 -9.23 29.18 -16.90
C VAL A 261 -8.50 29.89 -18.03
N ARG A 262 -8.09 29.12 -19.04
CA ARG A 262 -7.49 29.64 -20.27
C ARG A 262 -8.51 30.44 -21.08
N LYS A 263 -8.10 31.59 -21.61
CA LYS A 263 -8.91 32.36 -22.58
C LYS A 263 -8.74 31.91 -24.03
N GLN A 264 -7.72 31.09 -24.28
CA GLN A 264 -7.35 30.59 -25.61
C GLN A 264 -6.85 29.15 -25.51
N GLU A 265 -6.80 28.43 -26.62
CA GLU A 265 -6.45 27.01 -26.63
C GLU A 265 -4.97 26.76 -26.29
N GLU A 266 -4.07 27.55 -26.90
CA GLU A 266 -2.61 27.44 -26.80
C GLU A 266 -1.99 28.68 -26.13
N PRO A 267 -0.89 28.55 -25.37
CA PRO A 267 -0.25 29.69 -24.73
C PRO A 267 0.59 30.50 -25.75
N HIS A 268 0.52 31.82 -25.67
CA HIS A 268 1.39 32.71 -26.41
C HIS A 268 2.74 32.85 -25.67
N LEU A 269 3.68 31.96 -25.99
CA LEU A 269 4.97 31.86 -25.29
C LEU A 269 5.99 32.96 -25.65
N GLU A 270 5.78 33.72 -26.72
CA GLU A 270 6.70 34.78 -27.14
C GLU A 270 6.70 35.97 -26.19
N VAL A 271 5.53 36.26 -25.60
CA VAL A 271 5.35 37.35 -24.62
C VAL A 271 5.71 36.94 -23.19
N ILE A 272 6.03 35.67 -22.96
CA ILE A 272 6.40 35.14 -21.64
C ILE A 272 7.93 35.21 -21.46
N PRO A 273 8.44 35.63 -20.29
CA PRO A 273 9.86 35.59 -19.97
C PRO A 273 10.46 34.19 -20.17
N SER A 274 11.69 34.12 -20.66
CA SER A 274 12.38 32.85 -21.01
C SER A 274 12.35 31.80 -19.91
N GLU A 275 12.57 32.23 -18.68
CA GLU A 275 12.61 31.44 -17.45
C GLU A 275 11.27 30.79 -17.10
N ASN A 276 10.15 31.36 -17.57
CA ASN A 276 8.80 30.88 -17.27
C ASN A 276 8.20 30.08 -18.43
N LYS A 277 8.80 30.07 -19.64
CA LYS A 277 8.23 29.40 -20.82
C LYS A 277 7.99 27.91 -20.58
N ASP A 278 8.96 27.23 -19.99
CA ASP A 278 8.85 25.79 -19.73
C ASP A 278 7.81 25.49 -18.64
N TYR A 279 7.75 26.33 -17.60
CA TYR A 279 6.73 26.21 -16.56
C TYR A 279 5.33 26.46 -17.10
N VAL A 280 5.16 27.48 -17.94
CA VAL A 280 3.89 27.76 -18.62
C VAL A 280 3.43 26.56 -19.44
N ARG A 281 4.31 25.91 -20.21
CA ARG A 281 3.96 24.69 -20.95
C ARG A 281 3.45 23.57 -20.03
N MET A 282 4.06 23.40 -18.85
CA MET A 282 3.66 22.37 -17.89
C MET A 282 2.32 22.68 -17.21
N ILE A 283 2.08 23.94 -16.81
CA ILE A 283 0.83 24.31 -16.11
C ILE A 283 -0.35 24.51 -17.06
N TRP A 284 -0.11 24.93 -18.31
CA TRP A 284 -1.16 25.36 -19.24
C TRP A 284 -2.32 24.36 -19.39
N PRO A 285 -2.08 23.05 -19.60
CA PRO A 285 -3.17 22.10 -19.78
C PRO A 285 -3.95 21.81 -18.49
N LEU A 286 -3.50 22.32 -17.34
CA LEU A 286 -4.18 22.22 -16.04
C LEU A 286 -5.02 23.44 -15.70
N LEU A 287 -4.97 24.51 -16.51
CA LEU A 287 -5.73 25.74 -16.30
C LEU A 287 -7.14 25.63 -16.91
N ASP A 288 -7.86 24.60 -16.49
CA ASP A 288 -9.25 24.29 -16.89
C ASP A 288 -10.27 24.70 -15.80
N GLY A 289 -9.83 25.40 -14.75
CA GLY A 289 -10.65 25.74 -13.60
C GLY A 289 -10.91 24.58 -12.64
N GLY A 290 -10.29 23.41 -12.85
CA GLY A 290 -10.53 22.20 -12.06
C GLY A 290 -9.39 21.83 -11.10
N THR A 291 -8.39 22.70 -10.90
CA THR A 291 -7.31 22.48 -9.92
C THR A 291 -6.93 23.81 -9.25
N PRO A 292 -7.05 23.91 -7.91
CA PRO A 292 -6.56 25.05 -7.16
C PRO A 292 -5.06 25.30 -7.36
N VAL A 293 -4.64 26.57 -7.35
CA VAL A 293 -3.23 26.96 -7.49
C VAL A 293 -2.33 26.18 -6.54
N GLY A 294 -2.72 26.06 -5.27
CA GLY A 294 -1.97 25.35 -4.23
C GLY A 294 -1.86 23.84 -4.41
N GLN A 295 -2.44 23.27 -5.46
CA GLN A 295 -2.34 21.84 -5.77
C GLN A 295 -1.73 21.55 -7.13
N LEU A 296 -1.48 22.58 -7.96
CA LEU A 296 -0.86 22.40 -9.28
C LEU A 296 0.51 21.74 -9.21
N TRP A 297 1.28 21.94 -8.14
CA TRP A 297 2.59 21.32 -7.95
C TRP A 297 2.52 19.79 -7.95
N GLN A 298 1.42 19.22 -7.45
CA GLN A 298 1.20 17.77 -7.41
C GLN A 298 1.07 17.14 -8.80
N LEU A 299 0.73 17.95 -9.81
CA LEU A 299 0.47 17.48 -11.18
C LEU A 299 1.56 17.87 -12.18
N THR A 300 2.41 18.84 -11.84
CA THR A 300 3.36 19.48 -12.77
C THR A 300 4.82 19.15 -12.52
N GLY A 301 5.16 18.74 -11.30
CA GLY A 301 6.56 18.45 -10.97
C GLY A 301 7.42 19.71 -10.79
N ILE A 302 6.81 20.88 -10.55
CA ILE A 302 7.45 22.16 -10.23
C ILE A 302 6.88 22.74 -8.93
N ASP A 303 7.63 23.61 -8.25
CA ASP A 303 7.28 24.17 -6.95
C ASP A 303 6.25 25.32 -7.04
N ASP A 304 5.61 25.63 -5.91
CA ASP A 304 4.57 26.67 -5.83
C ASP A 304 5.07 28.05 -6.31
N TYR A 305 6.35 28.39 -6.08
CA TYR A 305 6.90 29.67 -6.54
C TYR A 305 6.93 29.76 -8.08
N ALA A 306 7.42 28.73 -8.76
CA ALA A 306 7.45 28.68 -10.21
C ALA A 306 6.04 28.74 -10.82
N ILE A 307 5.07 28.07 -10.18
CA ILE A 307 3.66 28.07 -10.58
C ILE A 307 3.07 29.47 -10.45
N VAL A 308 3.17 30.08 -9.27
CA VAL A 308 2.59 31.40 -9.00
C VAL A 308 3.25 32.47 -9.87
N SER A 309 4.57 32.41 -10.07
CA SER A 309 5.29 33.29 -10.99
C SER A 309 4.73 33.19 -12.41
N SER A 310 4.60 31.97 -12.93
CA SER A 310 4.09 31.71 -14.28
C SER A 310 2.63 32.17 -14.44
N LEU A 311 1.79 31.96 -13.41
CA LEU A 311 0.40 32.42 -13.42
C LEU A 311 0.29 33.94 -13.41
N LEU A 312 1.13 34.64 -12.64
CA LEU A 312 1.14 36.10 -12.64
C LEU A 312 1.48 36.66 -14.02
N GLU A 313 2.43 36.06 -14.75
CA GLU A 313 2.75 36.45 -16.14
C GLU A 313 1.59 36.15 -17.10
N LEU A 314 0.92 35.00 -16.96
CA LEU A 314 -0.26 34.67 -17.76
C LEU A 314 -1.44 35.62 -17.50
N VAL A 315 -1.63 36.05 -16.25
CA VAL A 315 -2.64 37.06 -15.89
C VAL A 315 -2.27 38.43 -16.44
N ALA A 316 -1.00 38.85 -16.31
CA ALA A 316 -0.51 40.14 -16.79
C ALA A 316 -0.62 40.27 -18.32
N THR A 317 -0.37 39.17 -19.04
CA THR A 317 -0.53 39.09 -20.50
C THR A 317 -1.97 38.82 -20.94
N GLY A 318 -2.90 38.65 -20.00
CA GLY A 318 -4.32 38.46 -20.27
C GLY A 318 -4.69 37.12 -20.89
N GLN A 319 -3.81 36.11 -20.79
CA GLN A 319 -4.01 34.78 -21.40
C GLN A 319 -4.93 33.86 -20.57
N VAL A 320 -5.09 34.16 -19.29
CA VAL A 320 -5.97 33.43 -18.36
C VAL A 320 -6.90 34.39 -17.62
N GLU A 321 -7.96 33.84 -17.03
CA GLU A 321 -8.83 34.56 -16.10
C GLU A 321 -9.07 33.77 -14.82
N THR A 322 -9.27 34.49 -13.73
CA THR A 322 -9.68 33.90 -12.46
C THR A 322 -11.15 33.54 -12.52
N LEU A 323 -11.46 32.26 -12.28
CA LEU A 323 -12.83 31.80 -12.16
C LEU A 323 -13.40 32.31 -10.82
N LYS A 324 -14.33 33.25 -10.88
CA LYS A 324 -15.10 33.71 -9.72
C LYS A 324 -16.15 32.65 -9.40
N GLU A 325 -15.77 31.66 -8.62
CA GLU A 325 -16.70 30.64 -8.20
C GLU A 325 -17.51 31.11 -6.98
N GLU A 326 -18.83 31.06 -7.10
CA GLU A 326 -19.71 31.24 -5.95
C GLU A 326 -19.54 30.05 -5.00
N LEU A 327 -19.06 30.34 -3.79
CA LEU A 327 -19.13 29.41 -2.67
C LEU A 327 -20.58 28.94 -2.53
N VAL A 328 -20.83 27.68 -2.90
CA VAL A 328 -22.12 27.07 -2.64
C VAL A 328 -22.15 26.75 -1.15
N LEU A 329 -22.79 27.64 -0.39
CA LEU A 329 -23.02 27.42 1.03
C LEU A 329 -23.79 26.11 1.23
N PRO A 330 -23.53 25.38 2.33
CA PRO A 330 -24.28 24.17 2.65
C PRO A 330 -25.77 24.46 2.60
N THR A 331 -26.49 23.75 1.73
CA THR A 331 -27.94 23.89 1.63
C THR A 331 -28.57 22.85 2.55
N ASP A 332 -29.28 23.33 3.57
CA ASP A 332 -30.13 22.57 4.48
C ASP A 332 -29.55 21.23 4.95
N SER A 333 -28.95 21.22 6.15
CA SER A 333 -28.36 20.01 6.76
C SER A 333 -29.36 18.86 6.94
N SER A 334 -30.66 19.11 6.84
CA SER A 334 -31.68 18.07 6.88
C SER A 334 -31.83 17.28 5.57
N ALA A 335 -31.35 17.81 4.44
CA ALA A 335 -31.57 17.20 3.13
C ALA A 335 -30.97 15.79 3.04
N ILE A 336 -31.78 14.84 2.54
CA ILE A 336 -31.35 13.49 2.21
C ILE A 336 -30.29 13.58 1.12
N ILE A 337 -29.17 12.87 1.29
CA ILE A 337 -28.12 12.81 0.28
C ILE A 337 -28.58 11.83 -0.79
N PRO A 338 -28.80 12.25 -2.05
CA PRO A 338 -29.29 11.34 -3.07
C PRO A 338 -28.18 10.37 -3.50
N PRO A 339 -28.47 9.08 -3.73
CA PRO A 339 -27.51 8.17 -4.35
C PRO A 339 -27.26 8.57 -5.81
N LEU A 340 -26.07 8.26 -6.32
CA LEU A 340 -25.74 8.44 -7.74
C LEU A 340 -26.17 7.23 -8.56
N ASP A 341 -26.63 7.49 -9.78
CA ASP A 341 -27.02 6.43 -10.73
C ASP A 341 -25.79 5.79 -11.37
N LEU A 342 -25.71 4.46 -11.32
CA LEU A 342 -24.62 3.66 -11.91
C LEU A 342 -24.99 3.19 -13.32
N ALA A 343 -24.06 3.33 -14.26
CA ALA A 343 -24.21 2.96 -15.66
C ALA A 343 -23.60 1.58 -15.98
N VAL A 344 -24.04 0.52 -15.28
CA VAL A 344 -23.44 -0.83 -15.36
C VAL A 344 -23.58 -1.46 -16.76
N HIS A 345 -24.59 -1.06 -17.53
CA HIS A 345 -24.86 -1.63 -18.86
C HIS A 345 -24.38 -0.77 -20.02
N VAL A 346 -23.77 0.39 -19.75
CA VAL A 346 -23.38 1.33 -20.79
C VAL A 346 -22.13 0.81 -21.52
N PRO A 347 -22.17 0.68 -22.86
CA PRO A 347 -20.97 0.41 -23.63
C PRO A 347 -20.07 1.65 -23.62
N LEU A 348 -18.77 1.42 -23.42
CA LEU A 348 -17.75 2.44 -23.43
C LEU A 348 -16.79 2.24 -24.60
N GLU A 349 -16.36 3.35 -25.20
CA GLU A 349 -15.44 3.40 -26.32
C GLU A 349 -14.26 4.32 -25.98
N PRO A 350 -13.05 4.02 -26.47
CA PRO A 350 -11.96 4.98 -26.42
C PRO A 350 -12.40 6.34 -26.96
N TRP A 351 -11.92 7.39 -26.32
CA TRP A 351 -12.23 8.79 -26.59
C TRP A 351 -13.65 9.25 -26.22
N ASP A 352 -14.43 8.40 -25.55
CA ASP A 352 -15.63 8.84 -24.87
C ASP A 352 -15.31 10.01 -23.93
N LYS A 353 -16.08 11.10 -24.06
CA LYS A 353 -15.96 12.25 -23.16
C LYS A 353 -16.47 11.86 -21.78
N ILE A 354 -15.64 12.07 -20.77
CA ILE A 354 -15.96 11.76 -19.39
C ILE A 354 -15.72 12.98 -18.51
N THR A 355 -16.48 13.07 -17.43
CA THR A 355 -16.36 14.12 -16.42
C THR A 355 -16.06 13.48 -15.08
N ASN A 356 -15.09 13.98 -14.35
CA ASN A 356 -14.88 13.62 -12.96
C ASN A 356 -15.42 14.76 -12.07
N VAL A 357 -15.98 14.38 -10.92
CA VAL A 357 -16.30 15.32 -9.86
C VAL A 357 -15.64 14.80 -8.58
N TYR A 358 -14.81 15.63 -7.95
CA TYR A 358 -14.13 15.29 -6.70
C TYR A 358 -14.23 16.47 -5.71
N LEU A 359 -13.96 16.24 -4.44
CA LEU A 359 -13.86 17.29 -3.44
C LEU A 359 -12.41 17.68 -3.21
N ASP A 360 -12.12 18.97 -3.32
CA ASP A 360 -10.86 19.56 -2.92
C ASP A 360 -10.62 19.37 -1.41
N THR A 361 -9.45 18.86 -1.02
CA THR A 361 -9.19 18.52 0.38
C THR A 361 -9.05 19.72 1.30
N ASP A 362 -8.62 20.86 0.76
CA ASP A 362 -8.32 22.05 1.57
C ASP A 362 -9.58 22.91 1.75
N THR A 363 -10.33 23.13 0.66
CA THR A 363 -11.54 23.97 0.68
C THR A 363 -12.83 23.18 0.81
N MET A 364 -12.79 21.86 0.69
CA MET A 364 -13.96 20.97 0.68
C MET A 364 -14.95 21.27 -0.46
N ARG A 365 -14.50 21.98 -1.51
CA ARG A 365 -15.34 22.38 -2.64
C ARG A 365 -15.35 21.30 -3.72
N PRO A 366 -16.48 21.11 -4.40
CA PRO A 366 -16.53 20.24 -5.56
C PRO A 366 -15.75 20.84 -6.73
N MET A 367 -14.83 20.06 -7.26
CA MET A 367 -14.05 20.35 -8.45
C MET A 367 -14.53 19.46 -9.58
N VAL A 368 -14.60 20.03 -10.78
CA VAL A 368 -15.07 19.33 -11.98
C VAL A 368 -13.94 19.33 -12.99
N ARG A 369 -13.62 18.14 -13.52
CA ARG A 369 -12.65 18.01 -14.61
C ARG A 369 -13.20 17.18 -15.74
N GLN A 370 -12.78 17.50 -16.95
CA GLN A 370 -13.19 16.81 -18.15
C GLN A 370 -11.98 16.19 -18.83
N GLY A 371 -12.24 15.09 -19.52
CA GLY A 371 -11.24 14.41 -20.31
C GLY A 371 -11.92 13.34 -21.15
N CYS A 372 -11.13 12.34 -21.51
CA CYS A 372 -11.53 11.24 -22.35
C CYS A 372 -11.13 9.92 -21.70
N LEU A 373 -12.00 8.92 -21.88
CA LEU A 373 -11.62 7.53 -21.72
C LEU A 373 -10.60 7.18 -22.81
N LEU A 374 -9.63 6.33 -22.51
CA LEU A 374 -8.61 5.91 -23.48
C LEU A 374 -8.74 4.43 -23.85
N GLY A 375 -9.38 3.62 -23.01
CA GLY A 375 -9.57 2.18 -23.22
C GLY A 375 -9.23 1.35 -21.98
N GLN A 376 -9.17 0.04 -22.11
CA GLN A 376 -8.70 -0.87 -21.06
C GLN A 376 -7.20 -0.71 -20.82
N LEU A 377 -6.77 -0.91 -19.58
CA LEU A 377 -5.34 -0.95 -19.22
C LEU A 377 -4.66 -2.20 -19.81
N ARG A 378 -5.34 -3.36 -19.76
CA ARG A 378 -4.87 -4.65 -20.29
C ARG A 378 -6.06 -5.45 -20.83
N GLU A 379 -5.79 -6.39 -21.73
CA GLU A 379 -6.82 -7.25 -22.33
C GLU A 379 -7.39 -8.23 -21.29
N GLU A 380 -6.55 -8.73 -20.38
CA GLU A 380 -6.94 -9.60 -19.28
C GLU A 380 -7.62 -8.88 -18.11
N ASP A 381 -7.41 -7.56 -17.98
CA ASP A 381 -7.96 -6.74 -16.91
C ASP A 381 -9.11 -5.87 -17.42
N LYS A 382 -10.30 -6.47 -17.40
CA LYS A 382 -11.52 -5.83 -17.89
C LYS A 382 -12.03 -4.70 -17.00
N PHE A 383 -11.50 -4.57 -15.78
CA PHE A 383 -11.99 -3.62 -14.78
C PHE A 383 -11.19 -2.32 -14.79
N HIS A 384 -9.88 -2.38 -15.03
CA HIS A 384 -9.06 -1.17 -15.10
C HIS A 384 -9.15 -0.53 -16.48
N LEU A 385 -9.65 0.70 -16.51
CA LEU A 385 -9.69 1.55 -17.68
C LEU A 385 -8.73 2.73 -17.50
N LEU A 386 -8.21 3.24 -18.61
CA LEU A 386 -7.36 4.42 -18.65
C LEU A 386 -8.15 5.65 -19.05
N HIS A 387 -7.80 6.78 -18.45
CA HIS A 387 -8.29 8.09 -18.84
C HIS A 387 -7.18 9.15 -18.78
N ASN A 388 -7.42 10.29 -19.41
CA ASN A 388 -6.55 11.47 -19.36
C ASN A 388 -7.10 12.63 -18.51
N VAL A 389 -8.21 12.42 -17.79
CA VAL A 389 -8.65 13.37 -16.77
C VAL A 389 -7.52 13.48 -15.74
N ARG A 390 -6.94 14.67 -15.58
CA ARG A 390 -5.79 14.88 -14.69
C ARG A 390 -6.32 15.12 -13.29
N LEU A 391 -6.12 14.23 -12.35
CA LEU A 391 -6.60 14.39 -10.97
C LEU A 391 -5.44 14.32 -9.98
N ILE A 392 -5.57 15.07 -8.88
CA ILE A 392 -4.61 15.02 -7.77
C ILE A 392 -4.72 13.67 -7.05
N PRO A 393 -3.67 13.21 -6.34
CA PRO A 393 -3.72 11.96 -5.59
C PRO A 393 -4.93 11.85 -4.64
N GLU A 394 -5.29 12.95 -3.97
CA GLU A 394 -6.40 13.00 -3.02
C GLU A 394 -7.79 12.84 -3.68
N ALA A 395 -7.89 12.97 -5.00
CA ALA A 395 -9.11 12.69 -5.75
C ALA A 395 -9.37 11.19 -5.93
N THR A 396 -8.47 10.31 -5.47
CA THR A 396 -8.67 8.85 -5.51
C THR A 396 -9.98 8.47 -4.83
N GLY A 397 -10.75 7.58 -5.46
CA GLY A 397 -12.10 7.26 -5.00
C GLY A 397 -13.15 8.30 -5.42
N SER A 398 -12.90 9.14 -6.43
CA SER A 398 -13.94 10.02 -6.99
C SER A 398 -14.67 9.36 -8.17
N PRO A 399 -15.96 9.62 -8.37
CA PRO A 399 -16.72 9.06 -9.49
C PRO A 399 -16.37 9.74 -10.83
N LEU A 400 -16.34 8.95 -11.91
CA LEU A 400 -16.33 9.43 -13.29
C LEU A 400 -17.70 9.20 -13.94
N PHE A 401 -18.12 10.18 -14.73
CA PHE A 401 -19.44 10.26 -15.33
C PHE A 401 -19.37 10.25 -16.86
N LYS A 402 -20.34 9.58 -17.48
CA LYS A 402 -20.72 9.71 -18.89
C LYS A 402 -22.24 9.87 -18.92
N ASP A 403 -22.72 10.88 -19.67
CA ASP A 403 -24.16 11.17 -19.80
C ASP A 403 -24.90 11.31 -18.45
N GLY A 404 -24.22 11.90 -17.45
CA GLY A 404 -24.78 12.15 -16.12
C GLY A 404 -24.80 10.94 -15.18
N LYS A 405 -24.32 9.76 -15.61
CA LYS A 405 -24.28 8.52 -14.81
C LYS A 405 -22.86 8.09 -14.50
N VAL A 406 -22.66 7.44 -13.35
CA VAL A 406 -21.36 6.96 -12.90
C VAL A 406 -20.96 5.73 -13.73
N ILE A 407 -19.87 5.86 -14.47
CA ILE A 407 -19.27 4.77 -15.26
C ILE A 407 -18.08 4.13 -14.56
N GLY A 408 -17.52 4.75 -13.53
CA GLY A 408 -16.50 4.12 -12.71
C GLY A 408 -15.88 5.06 -11.71
N MET A 409 -14.77 4.63 -11.14
CA MET A 409 -14.11 5.27 -10.00
C MET A 409 -12.66 5.57 -10.31
N HIS A 410 -12.19 6.78 -10.05
CA HIS A 410 -10.77 7.11 -10.19
C HIS A 410 -9.93 6.36 -9.14
N CYS A 411 -8.86 5.70 -9.58
CA CYS A 411 -7.99 4.92 -8.70
C CYS A 411 -6.65 5.61 -8.39
N GLY A 412 -6.18 6.48 -9.26
CA GLY A 412 -4.90 7.18 -9.13
C GLY A 412 -4.14 7.28 -10.45
N GLY A 413 -2.96 7.92 -10.42
CA GLY A 413 -2.06 8.03 -11.56
C GLY A 413 -1.26 6.75 -11.82
N LEU A 414 -0.91 6.51 -13.09
CA LEU A 414 0.07 5.47 -13.41
C LEU A 414 1.47 5.88 -12.92
N PRO A 415 2.33 4.93 -12.50
CA PRO A 415 3.72 5.22 -12.22
C PRO A 415 4.40 5.86 -13.44
N PRO A 416 5.19 6.93 -13.26
CA PRO A 416 5.95 7.51 -14.36
C PRO A 416 6.96 6.47 -14.88
N ASN A 417 7.05 6.32 -16.21
CA ASN A 417 8.11 5.50 -16.82
C ASN A 417 9.44 6.26 -16.76
N TYR A 418 10.52 5.55 -16.46
CA TYR A 418 11.86 6.12 -16.32
C TYR A 418 12.30 6.79 -17.62
N GLY A 419 12.82 8.02 -17.48
CA GLY A 419 13.44 8.76 -18.57
C GLY A 419 12.49 9.47 -19.52
N ASN A 420 11.16 9.34 -19.33
CA ASN A 420 10.19 10.12 -20.09
C ASN A 420 9.14 10.70 -19.15
N ARG A 421 9.31 11.97 -18.77
CA ARG A 421 8.20 12.83 -18.32
C ARG A 421 7.32 13.12 -19.54
N SER A 422 6.72 12.08 -20.11
CA SER A 422 5.76 12.27 -21.20
C SER A 422 4.56 13.04 -20.65
N GLU A 423 4.12 14.04 -21.40
CA GLU A 423 3.05 15.00 -21.12
C GLU A 423 1.67 14.36 -20.82
N ASN A 424 1.56 13.04 -20.95
CA ASN A 424 0.36 12.28 -20.70
C ASN A 424 0.38 11.73 -19.26
N ASN A 425 -0.12 12.55 -18.33
CA ASN A 425 -0.50 12.12 -16.97
C ASN A 425 -1.67 11.11 -17.08
N LEU A 426 -1.36 9.89 -17.51
CA LEU A 426 -2.32 8.79 -17.62
C LEU A 426 -2.77 8.37 -16.23
N GLN A 427 -4.07 8.15 -16.11
CA GLN A 427 -4.71 7.80 -14.86
C GLN A 427 -5.60 6.60 -15.05
N ALA A 428 -5.76 5.83 -13.98
CA ALA A 428 -6.59 4.64 -13.97
C ALA A 428 -7.93 4.92 -13.29
N MET A 429 -8.98 4.28 -13.81
CA MET A 429 -10.25 4.13 -13.14
C MET A 429 -10.66 2.65 -13.11
N LEU A 430 -11.49 2.30 -12.12
CA LEU A 430 -12.13 1.00 -12.03
C LEU A 430 -13.56 1.08 -12.58
N TRP A 431 -13.92 0.12 -13.43
CA TRP A 431 -15.26 -0.02 -13.99
C TRP A 431 -16.31 -0.24 -12.88
N VAL A 432 -17.47 0.40 -13.03
CA VAL A 432 -18.50 0.47 -11.98
C VAL A 432 -19.10 -0.88 -11.57
N GLU A 433 -19.01 -1.90 -12.43
CA GLU A 433 -19.44 -3.27 -12.12
C GLU A 433 -18.73 -3.87 -10.89
N SER A 434 -17.48 -3.46 -10.63
CA SER A 434 -16.77 -3.88 -9.41
C SER A 434 -17.50 -3.50 -8.13
N ILE A 435 -18.29 -2.42 -8.12
CA ILE A 435 -19.11 -2.01 -6.98
C ILE A 435 -20.27 -2.99 -6.75
N VAL A 436 -20.88 -3.48 -7.83
CA VAL A 436 -21.94 -4.50 -7.77
C VAL A 436 -21.36 -5.82 -7.25
N GLU A 437 -20.15 -6.20 -7.67
CA GLU A 437 -19.46 -7.39 -7.16
C GLU A 437 -19.10 -7.27 -5.66
N CYS A 438 -18.71 -6.08 -5.18
CA CYS A 438 -18.52 -5.81 -3.76
C CYS A 438 -19.81 -6.04 -2.94
N LEU A 439 -20.95 -5.53 -3.42
CA LEU A 439 -22.24 -5.68 -2.74
C LEU A 439 -22.65 -7.15 -2.64
N ARG A 440 -22.59 -7.88 -3.77
CA ARG A 440 -22.90 -9.33 -3.80
C ARG A 440 -21.96 -10.13 -2.89
N GLY A 441 -20.65 -9.89 -2.99
CA GLY A 441 -19.66 -10.52 -2.12
C GLY A 441 -19.82 -10.16 -0.64
N GLY A 442 -20.42 -9.01 -0.35
CA GLY A 442 -20.77 -8.55 1.00
C GLY A 442 -22.11 -9.05 1.53
N GLY A 443 -22.88 -9.80 0.73
CA GLY A 443 -24.20 -10.33 1.06
C GLY A 443 -25.37 -9.36 0.87
N ASP A 444 -25.19 -8.27 0.12
CA ASP A 444 -26.23 -7.26 -0.17
C ASP A 444 -26.72 -7.36 -1.62
N ASP A 445 -27.39 -8.47 -1.92
CA ASP A 445 -27.97 -8.73 -3.24
C ASP A 445 -29.11 -7.76 -3.58
N GLU A 446 -29.81 -7.21 -2.58
CA GLU A 446 -30.92 -6.28 -2.80
C GLU A 446 -30.44 -4.98 -3.43
N THR A 447 -29.45 -4.30 -2.82
CA THR A 447 -28.88 -3.09 -3.39
C THR A 447 -28.16 -3.40 -4.72
N ALA A 448 -27.47 -4.54 -4.83
CA ALA A 448 -26.85 -4.96 -6.09
C ALA A 448 -27.87 -5.14 -7.24
N ASN A 449 -29.01 -5.75 -6.95
CA ASN A 449 -30.10 -5.95 -7.93
C ASN A 449 -30.77 -4.62 -8.28
N LYS A 450 -31.02 -3.74 -7.30
CA LYS A 450 -31.54 -2.39 -7.52
C LYS A 450 -30.66 -1.61 -8.51
N LEU A 451 -29.34 -1.63 -8.31
CA LEU A 451 -28.37 -0.93 -9.16
C LEU A 451 -28.24 -1.53 -10.58
N THR A 452 -28.55 -2.82 -10.76
CA THR A 452 -28.47 -3.49 -12.08
C THR A 452 -29.79 -3.49 -12.85
N LEU A 453 -30.93 -3.36 -12.19
CA LEU A 453 -32.27 -3.41 -12.80
C LEU A 453 -32.80 -2.04 -13.28
N MET A 454 -32.19 -0.92 -12.90
CA MET A 454 -32.70 0.42 -13.17
C MET A 454 -32.75 0.85 -14.66
N GLU A 455 -32.28 0.03 -15.61
CA GLU A 455 -32.13 0.46 -17.01
C GLU A 455 -32.84 -0.38 -18.07
N MET A 456 -33.67 -1.37 -17.75
CA MET A 456 -34.59 -1.86 -18.79
C MET A 456 -35.73 -0.85 -18.92
N PRO A 457 -35.84 -0.08 -20.03
CA PRO A 457 -37.05 0.66 -20.28
C PRO A 457 -38.12 -0.42 -20.34
N ARG A 458 -39.02 -0.42 -19.37
CA ARG A 458 -40.28 -1.14 -19.53
C ARG A 458 -40.89 -0.50 -20.76
N LEU A 459 -40.74 -1.15 -21.91
CA LEU A 459 -41.57 -0.91 -23.07
C LEU A 459 -42.98 -0.91 -22.48
N LYS A 460 -43.56 0.28 -22.35
CA LYS A 460 -44.93 0.40 -21.91
C LYS A 460 -45.70 -0.37 -22.97
N ASP A 461 -46.17 -1.55 -22.62
CA ASP A 461 -47.26 -2.21 -23.31
C ASP A 461 -48.42 -1.21 -23.29
N THR A 462 -48.45 -0.31 -24.27
CA THR A 462 -49.65 0.43 -24.65
C THR A 462 -50.55 -0.57 -25.38
N GLY A 463 -50.99 -1.58 -24.64
CA GLY A 463 -51.98 -2.57 -25.03
C GLY A 463 -53.36 -2.10 -24.62
N GLU A 464 -53.80 -0.97 -25.18
CA GLU A 464 -55.21 -0.61 -25.24
C GLU A 464 -55.50 -0.24 -26.70
N VAL A 465 -55.67 -1.28 -27.53
CA VAL A 465 -56.27 -1.13 -28.86
C VAL A 465 -57.38 -2.16 -28.99
N SER A 466 -58.57 -1.59 -28.96
CA SER A 466 -59.87 -2.14 -29.30
C SER A 466 -59.83 -2.96 -30.59
N ALA A 467 -60.61 -4.03 -30.60
CA ALA A 467 -60.84 -4.87 -31.77
C ALA A 467 -61.50 -4.10 -32.93
N GLU A 468 -60.94 -4.22 -34.14
CA GLU A 468 -61.70 -4.30 -35.41
C GLU A 468 -60.83 -4.92 -36.54
N PRO A 469 -61.42 -5.57 -37.57
CA PRO A 469 -60.70 -6.50 -38.43
C PRO A 469 -60.41 -6.02 -39.88
N ALA A 470 -59.19 -6.37 -40.34
CA ALA A 470 -58.82 -6.87 -41.68
C ALA A 470 -58.97 -5.95 -42.94
N PRO A 471 -58.39 -6.31 -44.12
CA PRO A 471 -56.97 -6.06 -44.44
C PRO A 471 -56.75 -5.48 -45.86
N GLN A 472 -55.81 -4.55 -46.06
CA GLN A 472 -55.24 -4.30 -47.41
C GLN A 472 -53.75 -3.97 -47.39
N ARG A 473 -53.06 -4.63 -48.33
CA ARG A 473 -51.65 -4.52 -48.72
C ARG A 473 -51.20 -3.08 -48.99
N LEU A 474 -50.06 -2.66 -48.44
CA LEU A 474 -48.96 -2.04 -49.19
C LEU A 474 -47.70 -1.86 -48.32
N ASP A 475 -46.57 -2.26 -48.90
CA ASP A 475 -45.20 -1.81 -48.70
C ASP A 475 -44.28 -2.41 -47.61
N GLU A 476 -43.52 -3.37 -48.12
CA GLU A 476 -42.49 -4.24 -47.58
C GLU A 476 -41.09 -3.59 -47.58
N ILE A 477 -40.98 -2.26 -47.37
CA ILE A 477 -39.70 -1.52 -47.49
C ILE A 477 -39.13 -1.02 -46.15
N THR A 478 -39.89 -1.02 -45.05
CA THR A 478 -39.44 -0.36 -43.79
C THR A 478 -39.02 -1.33 -42.67
N ALA A 479 -38.91 -2.64 -42.96
CA ALA A 479 -38.62 -3.67 -41.95
C ALA A 479 -37.16 -4.15 -41.88
N GLN A 480 -36.26 -3.67 -42.74
CA GLN A 480 -34.85 -4.11 -42.75
C GLN A 480 -33.83 -3.09 -42.21
N GLN A 481 -34.25 -1.87 -41.84
CA GLN A 481 -33.34 -0.84 -41.30
C GLN A 481 -33.31 -0.73 -39.76
N SER A 482 -34.09 -1.52 -39.03
CA SER A 482 -34.22 -1.39 -37.57
C SER A 482 -33.59 -2.51 -36.72
N LEU A 483 -32.85 -3.46 -37.31
CA LEU A 483 -32.39 -4.66 -36.57
C LEU A 483 -30.87 -4.96 -36.60
N SER A 484 -30.02 -3.98 -36.87
CA SER A 484 -28.57 -4.10 -36.63
C SER A 484 -28.05 -3.13 -35.56
N ILE A 485 -28.85 -2.83 -34.53
CA ILE A 485 -28.29 -2.36 -33.26
C ILE A 485 -27.59 -3.57 -32.65
N SER A 486 -26.37 -3.83 -33.14
CA SER A 486 -25.41 -4.73 -32.52
C SER A 486 -25.36 -4.34 -31.05
N ARG A 487 -25.89 -5.21 -30.17
CA ARG A 487 -25.85 -5.03 -28.72
C ARG A 487 -24.38 -5.06 -28.31
N LYS A 488 -23.72 -3.89 -28.37
CA LYS A 488 -22.36 -3.72 -27.87
C LYS A 488 -22.38 -4.12 -26.41
N ALA A 489 -21.42 -4.95 -26.03
CA ALA A 489 -21.31 -5.41 -24.65
C ALA A 489 -21.01 -4.22 -23.72
N PRO A 490 -21.43 -4.31 -22.44
CA PRO A 490 -21.14 -3.27 -21.46
C PRO A 490 -19.65 -3.11 -21.19
N GLY A 491 -19.27 -1.92 -20.71
CA GLY A 491 -17.89 -1.55 -20.44
C GLY A 491 -17.08 -1.24 -21.71
N CYS A 492 -15.77 -1.01 -21.54
CA CYS A 492 -14.85 -0.81 -22.67
C CYS A 492 -14.13 -2.13 -22.95
N ARG A 493 -14.02 -2.54 -24.22
CA ARG A 493 -13.29 -3.75 -24.63
C ARG A 493 -12.01 -3.47 -25.41
N GLU A 494 -11.86 -2.24 -25.88
CA GLU A 494 -10.68 -1.84 -26.64
C GLU A 494 -9.56 -1.44 -25.67
N VAL A 495 -8.38 -2.03 -25.85
CA VAL A 495 -7.19 -1.67 -25.06
C VAL A 495 -6.70 -0.30 -25.49
N ALA A 496 -6.30 0.52 -24.52
CA ALA A 496 -5.87 1.88 -24.79
C ALA A 496 -4.67 1.93 -25.75
N ARG A 497 -4.78 2.79 -26.77
CA ARG A 497 -3.69 3.05 -27.72
C ARG A 497 -2.88 4.23 -27.23
N LEU A 498 -1.61 3.98 -26.91
CA LEU A 498 -0.70 4.99 -26.35
C LEU A 498 0.35 5.41 -27.38
N ASP A 499 0.58 6.71 -27.47
CA ASP A 499 1.67 7.28 -28.24
C ASP A 499 2.99 7.09 -27.49
N CYS A 500 3.99 6.57 -28.19
CA CYS A 500 5.30 6.39 -27.61
C CYS A 500 6.00 7.75 -27.44
N PRO A 501 6.38 8.16 -26.22
CA PRO A 501 7.03 9.46 -26.01
C PRO A 501 8.43 9.57 -26.61
N LYS A 502 9.08 8.44 -26.92
CA LYS A 502 10.41 8.42 -27.54
C LYS A 502 10.37 8.58 -29.06
N CYS A 503 9.35 8.06 -29.74
CA CYS A 503 9.32 8.02 -31.21
C CYS A 503 8.03 8.54 -31.84
N GLY A 504 7.04 8.95 -31.05
CA GLY A 504 5.74 9.47 -31.49
C GLY A 504 4.82 8.45 -32.15
N ARG A 505 5.24 7.19 -32.34
CA ARG A 505 4.38 6.16 -32.95
C ARG A 505 3.40 5.60 -31.93
N THR A 506 2.12 5.59 -32.29
CA THR A 506 1.07 4.81 -31.60
C THR A 506 1.48 3.34 -31.55
N SER A 507 1.59 2.76 -30.37
CA SER A 507 1.73 1.30 -30.25
C SER A 507 0.36 0.65 -30.07
N LEU A 508 0.09 -0.35 -30.90
CA LEU A 508 -1.17 -1.11 -30.85
C LEU A 508 -1.28 -1.94 -29.57
N GLU A 509 -2.55 -2.10 -29.17
CA GLU A 509 -3.18 -2.99 -28.19
C GLU A 509 -2.25 -4.08 -27.63
N SER A 510 -2.02 -4.09 -26.31
CA SER A 510 -1.18 -5.00 -25.50
C SER A 510 0.32 -4.67 -25.36
N ALA A 511 0.90 -3.78 -26.16
CA ALA A 511 2.35 -3.63 -26.20
C ALA A 511 2.90 -2.85 -24.98
N ARG A 512 3.34 -3.59 -23.95
CA ARG A 512 4.16 -3.09 -22.82
C ARG A 512 5.32 -2.21 -23.28
N PHE A 513 5.83 -2.49 -24.47
CA PHE A 513 6.92 -1.77 -25.11
C PHE A 513 6.46 -1.23 -26.47
N CYS A 514 6.94 -0.06 -26.83
CA CYS A 514 6.72 0.50 -28.15
C CYS A 514 7.29 -0.43 -29.21
N LYS A 515 6.45 -0.92 -30.13
CA LYS A 515 6.87 -1.83 -31.20
C LYS A 515 7.98 -1.26 -32.09
N SER A 516 8.08 0.07 -32.16
CA SER A 516 9.06 0.73 -33.02
C SER A 516 10.43 0.95 -32.38
N CYS A 517 10.49 1.29 -31.08
CA CYS A 517 11.75 1.70 -30.45
C CYS A 517 12.06 0.97 -29.14
N GLY A 518 11.20 0.02 -28.73
CA GLY A 518 11.35 -0.78 -27.53
C GLY A 518 11.13 -0.02 -26.22
N GLN A 519 10.72 1.26 -26.26
CA GLN A 519 10.46 2.04 -25.06
C GLN A 519 9.30 1.45 -24.26
N GLU A 520 9.50 1.14 -22.98
CA GLU A 520 8.43 0.71 -22.09
C GLU A 520 7.37 1.82 -21.96
N LEU A 521 6.10 1.46 -22.23
CA LEU A 521 4.95 2.35 -22.23
C LEU A 521 4.12 2.22 -20.95
N ILE A 522 4.06 1.02 -20.35
CA ILE A 522 3.38 0.75 -19.09
C ILE A 522 4.23 -0.25 -18.31
N ARG A 523 4.75 0.17 -17.15
CA ARG A 523 5.53 -0.71 -16.27
C ARG A 523 4.65 -1.80 -15.68
N GLU A 524 5.13 -3.05 -15.67
CA GLU A 524 4.45 -4.12 -14.95
C GLU A 524 4.47 -3.84 -13.44
N THR A 525 3.28 -3.75 -12.87
CA THR A 525 3.07 -3.55 -11.43
C THR A 525 2.70 -4.83 -10.71
N ALA A 526 2.64 -5.97 -11.40
CA ALA A 526 2.53 -7.25 -10.73
C ALA A 526 3.75 -7.37 -9.81
N TYR A 527 3.51 -7.40 -8.50
CA TYR A 527 4.55 -7.59 -7.52
C TYR A 527 5.21 -8.95 -7.81
N SER A 528 6.28 -8.95 -8.59
CA SER A 528 7.15 -10.10 -8.71
C SER A 528 7.88 -10.19 -7.38
N LYS A 529 7.47 -11.11 -6.52
CA LYS A 529 8.16 -11.45 -5.27
C LYS A 529 9.67 -11.44 -5.58
N PRO A 530 10.49 -10.61 -4.91
CA PRO A 530 11.86 -10.36 -5.33
C PRO A 530 12.61 -11.69 -5.45
N SER A 531 12.95 -12.06 -6.69
CA SER A 531 13.79 -13.22 -6.98
C SER A 531 15.15 -12.92 -6.38
N ARG A 532 15.45 -13.52 -5.21
CA ARG A 532 16.77 -13.48 -4.58
C ARG A 532 17.77 -14.20 -5.47
N LYS A 533 18.28 -13.54 -6.51
CA LYS A 533 19.47 -14.01 -7.22
C LYS A 533 20.65 -13.85 -6.26
N PRO A 534 21.37 -14.92 -5.90
CA PRO A 534 22.50 -14.81 -5.00
C PRO A 534 23.58 -13.92 -5.64
N PRO A 535 24.21 -12.99 -4.89
CA PRO A 535 25.26 -12.14 -5.41
C PRO A 535 26.51 -12.97 -5.70
N VAL A 536 26.75 -13.27 -6.97
CA VAL A 536 27.88 -14.08 -7.46
C VAL A 536 29.23 -13.51 -6.98
N TYR A 537 29.33 -12.19 -6.81
CA TYR A 537 30.54 -11.52 -6.32
C TYR A 537 30.87 -11.80 -4.85
N LEU A 538 29.87 -12.10 -4.02
CA LEU A 538 30.06 -12.34 -2.58
C LEU A 538 30.52 -13.78 -2.31
N VAL A 539 30.11 -14.73 -3.16
CA VAL A 539 30.62 -16.11 -3.12
C VAL A 539 32.11 -16.16 -3.50
N LEU A 540 32.53 -15.36 -4.49
CA LEU A 540 33.92 -15.33 -4.95
C LEU A 540 34.86 -14.69 -3.91
N SER A 541 34.42 -13.63 -3.23
CA SER A 541 35.22 -12.99 -2.17
C SER A 541 35.35 -13.88 -0.93
N CYS A 542 34.28 -14.59 -0.54
CA CYS A 542 34.32 -15.56 0.56
C CYS A 542 35.27 -16.74 0.28
N LEU A 543 35.36 -17.22 -0.96
CA LEU A 543 36.27 -18.32 -1.34
C LEU A 543 37.75 -17.91 -1.24
N ILE A 544 38.08 -16.67 -1.61
CA ILE A 544 39.45 -16.14 -1.49
C ILE A 544 39.82 -15.97 -0.01
N LEU A 545 38.91 -15.47 0.81
CA LEU A 545 39.14 -15.31 2.25
C LEU A 545 39.33 -16.66 2.96
N LEU A 546 38.54 -17.67 2.59
CA LEU A 546 38.64 -19.03 3.13
C LEU A 546 39.98 -19.70 2.81
N ALA A 547 40.55 -19.46 1.63
CA ALA A 547 41.86 -19.99 1.26
C ALA A 547 42.99 -19.41 2.13
N VAL A 548 42.91 -18.12 2.47
CA VAL A 548 43.90 -17.44 3.33
C VAL A 548 43.79 -17.92 4.78
N VAL A 549 42.57 -18.07 5.29
CA VAL A 549 42.32 -18.52 6.67
C VAL A 549 42.68 -20.00 6.85
N ALA A 550 42.40 -20.86 5.86
CA ALA A 550 42.78 -22.27 5.89
C ALA A 550 44.31 -22.47 5.89
N GLY A 551 45.06 -21.61 5.19
CA GLY A 551 46.53 -21.62 5.22
C GLY A 551 47.11 -21.20 6.57
N GLY A 552 46.44 -20.31 7.30
CA GLY A 552 46.86 -19.86 8.64
C GLY A 552 46.55 -20.85 9.77
N LEU A 553 45.39 -21.52 9.71
CA LEU A 553 44.93 -22.41 10.78
C LEU A 553 45.63 -23.77 10.83
N PHE A 554 46.30 -24.20 9.75
CA PHE A 554 47.01 -25.49 9.74
C PHE A 554 48.30 -25.48 10.57
N LEU A 555 48.78 -24.31 11.00
CA LEU A 555 50.02 -24.17 11.78
C LEU A 555 49.80 -24.06 13.30
N SER A 556 48.57 -23.97 13.80
CA SER A 556 48.32 -23.54 15.19
C SER A 556 47.47 -24.49 16.07
N SER A 557 47.19 -25.73 15.69
CA SER A 557 46.29 -26.61 16.46
C SER A 557 46.94 -27.93 16.92
N LEU A 558 47.58 -27.90 18.10
CA LEU A 558 47.74 -29.08 18.96
C LEU A 558 46.60 -29.08 20.02
N PRO A 559 45.98 -30.24 20.32
CA PRO A 559 44.78 -30.29 21.17
C PRO A 559 45.12 -30.34 22.67
N THR A 560 44.35 -29.60 23.48
CA THR A 560 44.27 -29.78 24.93
C THR A 560 43.07 -30.65 25.32
N PRO A 561 43.16 -31.43 26.42
CA PRO A 561 42.12 -32.38 26.81
C PRO A 561 40.93 -31.71 27.51
N MET A 562 39.71 -32.09 27.09
CA MET A 562 38.44 -31.69 27.72
C MET A 562 38.15 -32.57 28.94
N VAL A 563 37.90 -31.94 30.08
CA VAL A 563 37.30 -32.56 31.27
C VAL A 563 35.78 -32.40 31.14
N VAL A 564 35.05 -33.52 31.06
CA VAL A 564 33.58 -33.54 31.01
C VAL A 564 33.06 -33.70 32.44
N THR A 565 32.44 -32.66 32.97
CA THR A 565 31.65 -32.70 34.21
C THR A 565 30.22 -33.10 33.83
N THR A 566 29.79 -34.31 34.20
CA THR A 566 28.40 -34.75 34.01
C THR A 566 27.56 -34.34 35.22
N GLU A 567 26.78 -33.27 35.10
CA GLU A 567 25.71 -32.96 36.05
C GLU A 567 24.46 -33.82 35.76
N PRO A 568 23.75 -34.27 36.80
CA PRO A 568 22.56 -35.11 36.63
C PRO A 568 21.46 -34.33 35.92
N THR A 569 21.11 -34.78 34.72
CA THR A 569 19.97 -34.21 33.99
C THR A 569 18.67 -34.72 34.59
N VAL A 570 17.82 -33.83 35.08
CA VAL A 570 16.46 -34.17 35.51
C VAL A 570 15.62 -34.39 34.26
N VAL A 571 15.15 -35.63 34.05
CA VAL A 571 14.20 -35.96 32.99
C VAL A 571 12.80 -35.77 33.56
N ARG A 572 12.02 -34.82 33.02
CA ARG A 572 10.59 -34.68 33.36
C ARG A 572 9.80 -35.88 32.83
N ASP A 573 8.83 -36.33 33.63
CA ASP A 573 7.89 -37.39 33.25
C ASP A 573 6.93 -36.98 32.11
N SER A 574 6.72 -35.67 31.88
CA SER A 574 5.89 -35.19 30.78
C SER A 574 6.41 -33.90 30.13
N ALA A 575 6.46 -33.89 28.79
CA ALA A 575 6.84 -32.71 28.01
C ALA A 575 5.79 -31.58 28.14
N PRO A 576 6.19 -30.32 28.40
CA PRO A 576 5.28 -29.18 28.49
C PRO A 576 4.63 -28.80 27.14
N LEU A 577 5.20 -29.30 26.03
CA LEU A 577 4.72 -29.06 24.67
C LEU A 577 4.76 -30.37 23.89
N THR A 578 3.67 -30.67 23.18
CA THR A 578 3.63 -31.74 22.20
C THR A 578 3.52 -31.14 20.80
N MET A 579 4.22 -31.73 19.84
CA MET A 579 4.14 -31.37 18.43
C MET A 579 3.78 -32.60 17.62
N ASP A 580 2.78 -32.46 16.76
CA ASP A 580 2.38 -33.44 15.77
C ASP A 580 2.66 -32.88 14.37
N VAL A 581 3.17 -33.72 13.47
CA VAL A 581 3.41 -33.36 12.07
C VAL A 581 2.29 -33.94 11.22
N PHE A 582 1.69 -33.10 10.38
CA PHE A 582 0.67 -33.51 9.42
C PHE A 582 1.18 -33.28 8.00
N ARG A 583 0.92 -34.22 7.10
CA ARG A 583 1.19 -34.10 5.67
C ARG A 583 -0.12 -33.95 4.91
N GLN A 584 -0.13 -33.15 3.84
CA GLN A 584 -1.24 -33.12 2.91
C GLN A 584 -1.34 -34.46 2.16
N ALA A 585 -2.50 -35.10 2.26
CA ALA A 585 -2.86 -36.28 1.51
C ALA A 585 -4.11 -36.00 0.65
N PHE A 586 -4.29 -36.78 -0.41
CA PHE A 586 -5.46 -36.68 -1.29
C PHE A 586 -6.27 -37.97 -1.19
N ARG A 587 -7.61 -37.88 -1.11
CA ARG A 587 -8.45 -39.08 -1.20
C ARG A 587 -8.42 -39.62 -2.62
N ALA A 588 -8.48 -40.93 -2.78
CA ALA A 588 -8.58 -41.55 -4.10
C ALA A 588 -9.78 -40.94 -4.86
N ASN A 589 -9.52 -40.39 -6.05
CA ASN A 589 -10.49 -39.74 -6.94
C ASN A 589 -11.05 -38.38 -6.49
N SER A 590 -10.39 -37.65 -5.58
CA SER A 590 -10.75 -36.25 -5.29
C SER A 590 -9.53 -35.33 -5.30
N ASN A 591 -9.66 -34.12 -5.84
CA ASN A 591 -8.67 -33.06 -5.71
C ASN A 591 -8.70 -32.37 -4.32
N VAL A 592 -9.57 -32.81 -3.41
CA VAL A 592 -9.67 -32.27 -2.05
C VAL A 592 -8.55 -32.86 -1.19
N GLY A 593 -7.58 -32.02 -0.83
CA GLY A 593 -6.55 -32.37 0.14
C GLY A 593 -7.12 -32.50 1.55
N TYR A 594 -6.53 -33.35 2.37
CA TYR A 594 -6.79 -33.43 3.82
C TYR A 594 -5.47 -33.62 4.58
N TRP A 595 -5.45 -33.20 5.85
CA TRP A 595 -4.29 -33.38 6.71
C TRP A 595 -4.24 -34.79 7.30
N LYS A 596 -3.16 -35.51 7.01
CA LYS A 596 -2.88 -36.82 7.59
C LYS A 596 -1.76 -36.70 8.62
N LYS A 597 -2.03 -37.09 9.86
CA LYS A 597 -1.01 -37.17 10.91
C LYS A 597 0.05 -38.21 10.51
N GLU A 598 1.31 -37.80 10.52
CA GLU A 598 2.45 -38.64 10.18
C GLU A 598 3.23 -39.05 11.44
N GLY A 599 3.85 -40.23 11.39
CA GLY A 599 4.72 -40.72 12.47
C GLY A 599 6.14 -40.14 12.39
N PRO A 600 6.95 -40.25 13.46
CA PRO A 600 8.31 -39.71 13.49
C PRO A 600 9.27 -40.37 12.47
N GLU A 601 8.98 -41.59 12.04
CA GLU A 601 9.78 -42.34 11.05
C GLU A 601 9.37 -42.04 9.59
N THR A 602 8.51 -41.04 9.38
CA THR A 602 7.98 -40.73 8.04
C THR A 602 9.02 -39.98 7.24
N VAL A 603 9.38 -40.52 6.08
CA VAL A 603 10.20 -39.84 5.07
C VAL A 603 9.29 -39.09 4.11
N PHE A 604 9.45 -37.78 4.07
CA PHE A 604 8.69 -36.86 3.23
C PHE A 604 9.29 -36.80 1.81
N LYS A 605 8.49 -36.40 0.83
CA LYS A 605 8.95 -36.20 -0.55
C LYS A 605 9.21 -34.72 -0.81
N ASP A 606 10.05 -34.41 -1.79
CA ASP A 606 10.16 -33.05 -2.31
C ASP A 606 8.77 -32.48 -2.65
N LYS A 607 8.49 -31.28 -2.14
CA LYS A 607 7.23 -30.54 -2.22
C LYS A 607 6.05 -31.09 -1.42
N ASP A 608 6.28 -32.03 -0.50
CA ASP A 608 5.24 -32.38 0.47
C ASP A 608 4.91 -31.13 1.30
N LEU A 609 3.62 -30.76 1.35
CA LEU A 609 3.12 -29.75 2.26
C LEU A 609 2.90 -30.37 3.63
N ILE A 610 3.50 -29.78 4.66
CA ILE A 610 3.30 -30.17 6.05
C ILE A 610 2.71 -29.02 6.86
N HIS A 611 2.02 -29.33 7.95
CA HIS A 611 1.84 -28.36 9.03
C HIS A 611 2.21 -28.98 10.36
N LEU A 612 2.57 -28.13 11.30
CA LEU A 612 2.97 -28.51 12.64
C LEU A 612 1.85 -28.11 13.59
N ALA A 613 1.26 -29.07 14.29
CA ALA A 613 0.25 -28.81 15.31
C ALA A 613 0.89 -28.92 16.70
N PHE A 614 0.72 -27.87 17.50
CA PHE A 614 1.28 -27.77 18.84
C PHE A 614 0.16 -27.77 19.88
N SER A 615 0.40 -28.42 21.01
CA SER A 615 -0.48 -28.34 22.18
C SER A 615 0.36 -28.16 23.46
N THR A 616 0.02 -27.16 24.26
CA THR A 616 0.68 -26.88 25.53
C THR A 616 0.05 -27.70 26.67
N ARG A 617 0.87 -28.25 27.56
CA ARG A 617 0.41 -28.94 28.79
C ARG A 617 0.51 -28.07 30.04
N GLU A 618 1.24 -26.98 29.94
CA GLU A 618 1.49 -25.98 30.97
C GLU A 618 1.43 -24.59 30.34
N SER A 619 1.22 -23.56 31.16
CA SER A 619 1.31 -22.19 30.66
C SER A 619 2.78 -21.84 30.38
N CYS A 620 3.08 -21.43 29.15
CA CYS A 620 4.46 -21.14 28.74
C CYS A 620 4.52 -20.23 27.50
N PHE A 621 5.67 -19.59 27.31
CA PHE A 621 6.07 -18.99 26.04
C PHE A 621 6.67 -20.08 25.15
N VAL A 622 6.29 -20.11 23.88
CA VAL A 622 6.78 -21.08 22.90
C VAL A 622 7.56 -20.35 21.81
N TYR A 623 8.76 -20.84 21.52
CA TYR A 623 9.60 -20.37 20.42
C TYR A 623 9.93 -21.54 19.51
N LEU A 624 9.68 -21.40 18.20
CA LEU A 624 10.02 -22.41 17.21
C LEU A 624 11.09 -21.87 16.27
N ILE A 625 12.24 -22.54 16.27
CA ILE A 625 13.37 -22.25 15.40
C ILE A 625 13.46 -23.34 14.34
N TYR A 626 13.59 -22.95 13.08
CA TYR A 626 13.64 -23.83 11.93
C TYR A 626 14.99 -23.68 11.20
N ARG A 627 15.62 -24.80 10.86
CA ARG A 627 16.82 -24.88 10.03
C ARG A 627 16.58 -25.87 8.90
N GLY A 628 16.73 -25.42 7.67
CA GLY A 628 16.52 -26.27 6.50
C GLY A 628 17.75 -27.07 6.09
N ALA A 629 17.55 -28.13 5.32
CA ALA A 629 18.62 -29.03 4.88
C ALA A 629 19.53 -28.42 3.80
N SER A 630 19.03 -27.44 3.04
CA SER A 630 19.80 -26.79 1.98
C SER A 630 20.87 -25.85 2.55
N LYS A 631 22.05 -25.75 1.90
CA LYS A 631 23.11 -24.80 2.29
C LYS A 631 22.65 -23.34 2.35
N ALA A 632 21.59 -22.99 1.61
CA ALA A 632 21.00 -21.65 1.62
C ALA A 632 20.04 -21.43 2.81
N ALA A 633 19.54 -22.52 3.40
CA ALA A 633 18.66 -22.55 4.57
C ALA A 633 19.40 -23.01 5.86
N ASP A 634 20.73 -23.03 5.82
CA ASP A 634 21.57 -23.54 6.92
C ASP A 634 21.54 -22.64 8.17
N MET A 635 21.10 -21.39 8.02
CA MET A 635 20.92 -20.45 9.12
C MET A 635 19.56 -20.70 9.81
N PRO A 636 19.53 -21.21 11.06
CA PRO A 636 18.30 -21.28 11.85
C PRO A 636 17.58 -19.94 11.96
N ALA A 637 16.28 -19.97 11.69
CA ALA A 637 15.39 -18.81 11.74
C ALA A 637 14.27 -19.05 12.75
N LEU A 638 13.92 -18.02 13.53
CA LEU A 638 12.76 -18.05 14.41
C LEU A 638 11.49 -17.92 13.54
N ILE A 639 10.68 -18.97 13.50
CA ILE A 639 9.43 -19.02 12.73
C ILE A 639 8.17 -18.88 13.60
N TYR A 640 8.33 -18.96 14.93
CA TYR A 640 7.30 -18.58 15.90
C TYR A 640 7.96 -18.10 17.19
N PRO A 641 7.50 -16.99 17.80
CA PRO A 641 6.47 -16.07 17.31
C PRO A 641 6.94 -15.29 16.07
N VAL A 642 5.99 -14.93 15.17
CA VAL A 642 6.30 -14.12 13.97
C VAL A 642 6.20 -12.62 14.22
N SER A 643 5.57 -12.22 15.32
CA SER A 643 5.36 -10.82 15.71
C SER A 643 5.33 -10.67 17.24
N PRO A 644 5.48 -9.44 17.77
CA PRO A 644 5.33 -9.19 19.20
C PRO A 644 3.95 -9.54 19.77
N VAL A 645 2.92 -9.64 18.92
CA VAL A 645 1.54 -10.00 19.30
C VAL A 645 1.41 -11.50 19.58
N SER A 646 2.10 -12.33 18.77
CA SER A 646 2.19 -13.77 18.99
C SER A 646 3.16 -14.16 20.10
N ASP A 647 4.05 -13.26 20.52
CA ASP A 647 5.03 -13.44 21.59
C ASP A 647 4.40 -13.19 22.98
N LYS A 648 3.43 -14.05 23.31
CA LYS A 648 2.64 -14.03 24.54
C LYS A 648 2.66 -15.42 25.21
N GLU A 649 2.41 -15.44 26.51
CA GLU A 649 2.23 -16.68 27.25
C GLU A 649 0.99 -17.42 26.73
N LEU A 650 1.17 -18.69 26.35
CA LEU A 650 0.11 -19.58 25.93
C LEU A 650 -0.41 -20.32 27.16
N SER A 651 -1.73 -20.31 27.38
CA SER A 651 -2.33 -21.00 28.52
C SER A 651 -2.21 -22.52 28.38
N LYS A 652 -2.19 -23.26 29.49
CA LYS A 652 -2.32 -24.72 29.49
C LYS A 652 -3.49 -25.21 28.62
N GLY A 653 -3.25 -26.20 27.77
CA GLY A 653 -4.24 -26.77 26.85
C GLY A 653 -4.43 -25.99 25.55
N PHE A 654 -3.72 -24.87 25.38
CA PHE A 654 -3.78 -24.08 24.15
C PHE A 654 -3.17 -24.87 22.99
N SER A 655 -3.88 -24.89 21.86
CA SER A 655 -3.43 -25.55 20.63
C SER A 655 -3.36 -24.57 19.49
N PHE A 656 -2.33 -24.69 18.65
CA PHE A 656 -2.11 -23.83 17.49
C PHE A 656 -1.36 -24.58 16.39
N THR A 657 -1.42 -24.08 15.16
CA THR A 657 -0.73 -24.66 14.00
C THR A 657 0.30 -23.69 13.41
N ILE A 658 1.31 -24.24 12.75
CA ILE A 658 2.28 -23.50 11.94
C ILE A 658 2.30 -24.09 10.51
N PRO A 659 1.95 -23.31 9.47
CA PRO A 659 1.47 -21.92 9.54
C PRO A 659 0.13 -21.78 10.29
N SER A 660 -0.25 -20.56 10.68
CA SER A 660 -1.63 -20.32 11.16
C SER A 660 -2.62 -20.60 10.03
N ASP A 661 -3.86 -20.97 10.37
CA ASP A 661 -4.97 -21.03 9.40
C ASP A 661 -4.90 -22.19 8.37
N VAL A 662 -4.43 -23.37 8.81
CA VAL A 662 -4.28 -24.57 7.97
C VAL A 662 -5.58 -25.15 7.39
N ASP A 663 -6.72 -24.75 7.95
CA ASP A 663 -8.07 -25.21 7.57
C ASP A 663 -8.85 -24.17 6.73
N GLU A 664 -8.30 -22.97 6.50
CA GLU A 664 -8.95 -21.98 5.62
C GLU A 664 -8.70 -22.36 4.14
N PRO A 665 -9.77 -22.64 3.35
CA PRO A 665 -9.61 -22.88 1.93
C PRO A 665 -9.15 -21.60 1.22
N VAL A 666 -8.03 -21.68 0.50
CA VAL A 666 -7.48 -20.54 -0.27
C VAL A 666 -8.45 -20.08 -1.37
N ASN A 667 -9.36 -20.95 -1.83
CA ASN A 667 -10.42 -20.64 -2.79
C ASN A 667 -11.61 -21.62 -2.66
N GLU A 668 -12.85 -21.17 -2.90
CA GLU A 668 -14.05 -22.04 -2.92
C GLU A 668 -14.00 -23.12 -4.00
N LYS A 669 -13.18 -22.93 -5.05
CA LYS A 669 -13.05 -23.90 -6.17
C LYS A 669 -11.83 -24.81 -6.07
N ASP A 670 -10.83 -24.42 -5.28
CA ASP A 670 -9.61 -25.19 -5.06
C ASP A 670 -9.31 -25.26 -3.57
N HIS A 671 -9.54 -26.44 -2.97
CA HIS A 671 -9.17 -26.75 -1.58
C HIS A 671 -7.65 -26.93 -1.45
N HIS A 672 -6.88 -25.88 -1.78
CA HIS A 672 -5.47 -25.83 -1.44
C HIS A 672 -5.36 -25.55 0.06
N LEU A 673 -4.70 -26.46 0.77
CA LEU A 673 -4.35 -26.30 2.17
C LEU A 673 -3.08 -25.44 2.28
N LEU A 674 -2.99 -24.61 3.32
CA LEU A 674 -1.78 -23.83 3.62
C LEU A 674 -0.82 -24.66 4.48
N GLY A 675 0.42 -24.84 4.02
CA GLY A 675 1.44 -25.62 4.72
C GLY A 675 2.85 -25.10 4.49
N LEU A 676 3.80 -25.60 5.28
CA LEU A 676 5.23 -25.51 5.03
C LEU A 676 5.60 -26.51 3.92
N GLU A 677 6.19 -26.02 2.83
CA GLU A 677 6.68 -26.88 1.76
C GLU A 677 8.04 -27.45 2.13
N VAL A 678 8.11 -28.78 2.26
CA VAL A 678 9.39 -29.50 2.40
C VAL A 678 10.06 -29.50 1.04
N SER A 679 11.06 -28.65 0.84
CA SER A 679 11.71 -28.46 -0.47
C SER A 679 13.23 -28.42 -0.33
N GLY A 680 13.93 -29.05 -1.29
CA GLY A 680 15.40 -29.04 -1.32
C GLY A 680 16.02 -30.40 -1.67
N PRO A 681 17.37 -30.48 -1.74
CA PRO A 681 18.05 -31.75 -1.92
C PRO A 681 17.76 -32.70 -0.75
N PRO A 682 17.80 -34.03 -0.95
CA PRO A 682 17.55 -35.01 0.10
C PRO A 682 18.30 -34.68 1.39
N GLY A 683 17.57 -34.62 2.49
CA GLY A 683 18.10 -34.05 3.73
C GLY A 683 17.13 -34.12 4.90
N ALA A 684 17.47 -33.37 5.94
CA ALA A 684 16.76 -33.36 7.21
C ALA A 684 16.45 -31.91 7.62
N GLU A 685 15.16 -31.58 7.64
CA GLU A 685 14.63 -30.32 8.12
C GLU A 685 14.55 -30.39 9.65
N THR A 686 15.17 -29.43 10.35
CA THR A 686 15.27 -29.46 11.81
C THR A 686 14.42 -28.37 12.45
N PHE A 687 13.51 -28.77 13.33
CA PHE A 687 12.67 -27.89 14.13
C PHE A 687 13.06 -28.00 15.59
N LEU A 688 13.44 -26.87 16.20
CA LEU A 688 13.77 -26.77 17.62
C LEU A 688 12.68 -25.95 18.30
N ALA A 689 11.89 -26.55 19.18
CA ALA A 689 10.98 -25.80 20.05
C ALA A 689 11.60 -25.56 21.42
N ILE A 690 11.37 -24.36 21.94
CA ILE A 690 11.79 -23.92 23.26
C ILE A 690 10.53 -23.49 24.01
N CYS A 691 10.32 -24.06 25.19
CA CYS A 691 9.24 -23.70 26.11
C CYS A 691 9.85 -23.06 27.35
N SER A 692 9.38 -21.87 27.67
CA SER A 692 9.88 -21.08 28.79
C SER A 692 8.74 -20.55 29.64
N SER A 693 8.91 -20.53 30.95
CA SER A 693 7.98 -19.86 31.88
C SER A 693 8.05 -18.34 31.77
N ARG A 694 9.08 -17.80 31.10
CA ARG A 694 9.32 -16.37 30.90
C ARG A 694 9.54 -16.03 29.43
N LYS A 695 9.25 -14.79 29.08
CA LYS A 695 9.47 -14.25 27.73
C LYS A 695 10.97 -14.17 27.39
N LEU A 696 11.38 -14.72 26.25
CA LEU A 696 12.76 -14.73 25.74
C LEU A 696 12.94 -13.66 24.65
N LYS A 697 14.12 -13.01 24.60
CA LYS A 697 14.47 -12.00 23.58
C LYS A 697 15.00 -12.60 22.27
N LEU A 698 14.26 -13.56 21.71
CA LEU A 698 14.61 -14.19 20.43
C LEU A 698 14.01 -13.45 19.23
N LEU A 699 12.86 -12.80 19.41
CA LEU A 699 12.15 -12.12 18.31
C LEU A 699 12.98 -10.93 17.78
N GLY A 700 13.31 -10.97 16.49
CA GLY A 700 14.11 -9.93 15.82
C GLY A 700 15.63 -10.02 16.05
N ASN A 701 16.12 -11.02 16.80
CA ASN A 701 17.53 -11.18 17.11
C ASN A 701 18.11 -12.47 16.49
N SER A 702 18.36 -12.44 15.18
CA SER A 702 18.88 -13.60 14.42
C SER A 702 20.19 -14.16 14.98
N SER A 703 21.05 -13.31 15.53
CA SER A 703 22.32 -13.73 16.13
C SER A 703 22.12 -14.52 17.43
N ALA A 704 21.15 -14.13 18.26
CA ALA A 704 20.77 -14.91 19.44
C ALA A 704 20.10 -16.22 19.05
N THR A 705 19.20 -16.20 18.05
CA THR A 705 18.56 -17.41 17.50
C THR A 705 19.59 -18.46 17.07
N GLU A 706 20.62 -18.03 16.32
CA GLU A 706 21.72 -18.92 15.88
C GLU A 706 22.46 -19.55 17.06
N ARG A 707 22.88 -18.74 18.03
CA ARG A 707 23.65 -19.22 19.19
C ARG A 707 22.84 -20.18 20.05
N VAL A 708 21.58 -19.84 20.31
CA VAL A 708 20.65 -20.67 21.08
C VAL A 708 20.39 -21.99 20.36
N PHE A 709 20.18 -21.96 19.04
CA PHE A 709 19.99 -23.17 18.25
C PHE A 709 21.19 -24.13 18.34
N ARG A 710 22.42 -23.63 18.12
CA ARG A 710 23.63 -24.47 18.19
C ARG A 710 23.84 -25.10 19.57
N LYS A 711 23.61 -24.33 20.63
CA LYS A 711 23.75 -24.81 22.00
C LYS A 711 22.68 -25.83 22.35
N ALA A 712 21.42 -25.57 21.99
CA ALA A 712 20.33 -26.51 22.20
C ALA A 712 20.57 -27.82 21.46
N ASP A 713 21.02 -27.75 20.20
CA ASP A 713 21.36 -28.92 19.39
C ASP A 713 22.49 -29.75 20.03
N THR A 714 23.50 -29.08 20.59
CA THR A 714 24.58 -29.72 21.34
C THR A 714 24.09 -30.38 22.64
N LEU A 715 23.21 -29.69 23.39
CA LEU A 715 22.68 -30.17 24.67
C LEU A 715 21.72 -31.36 24.53
N LEU A 716 20.97 -31.40 23.43
CA LEU A 716 20.12 -32.52 23.04
C LEU A 716 20.97 -33.69 22.52
N GLY A 717 22.14 -33.44 21.93
CA GLY A 717 23.02 -34.49 21.43
C GLY A 717 22.39 -35.29 20.29
N LYS A 718 22.84 -36.53 20.04
CA LYS A 718 22.22 -37.40 19.01
C LYS A 718 20.92 -38.04 19.50
N ASP A 719 20.83 -38.33 20.80
CA ASP A 719 19.72 -39.10 21.39
C ASP A 719 18.57 -38.23 21.91
N GLY A 720 18.75 -36.90 21.96
CA GLY A 720 17.73 -35.92 22.34
C GLY A 720 16.68 -35.70 21.26
N GLY A 721 16.06 -36.78 20.79
CA GLY A 721 14.91 -36.75 19.89
C GLY A 721 13.66 -36.15 20.56
N ASN A 722 12.49 -36.55 20.06
CA ASN A 722 11.16 -35.98 20.39
C ASN A 722 10.75 -35.96 21.89
N LYS A 723 11.58 -36.47 22.80
CA LYS A 723 11.34 -36.45 24.25
C LYS A 723 11.75 -35.12 24.92
N GLY A 724 12.62 -34.35 24.26
CA GLY A 724 13.18 -33.10 24.76
C GLY A 724 13.97 -33.23 26.06
N LYS A 725 14.45 -32.10 26.58
CA LYS A 725 15.31 -32.00 27.76
C LYS A 725 15.04 -30.68 28.48
N GLU A 726 14.96 -30.72 29.81
CA GLU A 726 14.95 -29.52 30.63
C GLU A 726 16.41 -29.09 30.86
N VAL A 727 16.73 -27.83 30.52
CA VAL A 727 18.08 -27.26 30.61
C VAL A 727 18.03 -25.91 31.31
N LEU A 728 19.13 -25.49 31.92
CA LEU A 728 19.18 -24.16 32.53
C LEU A 728 19.30 -23.09 31.44
N VAL A 729 18.68 -21.92 31.65
CA VAL A 729 18.82 -20.77 30.75
C VAL A 729 20.30 -20.38 30.57
N SER A 730 21.13 -20.55 31.60
CA SER A 730 22.58 -20.34 31.56
C SER A 730 23.27 -21.18 30.49
N ASP A 731 22.81 -22.42 30.29
CA ASP A 731 23.42 -23.38 29.35
C ASP A 731 23.18 -22.96 27.90
N LEU A 732 22.05 -22.29 27.63
CA LEU A 732 21.70 -21.75 26.32
C LEU A 732 22.26 -20.35 26.08
N GLY A 733 22.78 -19.68 27.11
CA GLY A 733 23.40 -18.37 27.04
C GLY A 733 22.52 -17.29 27.63
N GLU A 734 22.70 -17.01 28.91
CA GLU A 734 21.91 -16.03 29.67
C GLU A 734 21.86 -14.65 29.02
N LYS A 735 22.97 -14.17 28.45
CA LYS A 735 23.04 -12.88 27.74
C LYS A 735 22.15 -12.84 26.48
N ASP A 736 21.99 -13.99 25.82
CA ASP A 736 21.21 -14.12 24.60
C ASP A 736 19.71 -14.26 24.89
N LEU A 737 19.39 -14.72 26.10
CA LEU A 737 18.04 -14.97 26.59
C LEU A 737 17.56 -13.95 27.63
N ALA A 738 18.30 -12.86 27.82
CA ALA A 738 18.07 -11.88 28.88
C ALA A 738 16.60 -11.42 28.95
N VAL A 739 16.00 -11.57 30.12
CA VAL A 739 14.58 -11.27 30.36
C VAL A 739 14.33 -9.77 30.24
N ASP A 740 13.18 -9.39 29.67
CA ASP A 740 12.76 -7.99 29.61
C ASP A 740 12.22 -7.56 30.99
N GLU A 741 13.10 -7.05 31.86
CA GLU A 741 12.72 -6.59 33.22
C GLU A 741 11.90 -5.29 33.24
N SER A 742 11.56 -4.74 32.08
CA SER A 742 10.92 -3.43 31.94
C SER A 742 9.42 -3.41 32.30
N GLY A 743 8.81 -4.54 32.66
CA GLY A 743 7.34 -4.70 32.74
C GLY A 743 6.64 -4.68 34.11
N SER A 744 7.31 -4.89 35.26
CA SER A 744 6.59 -5.00 36.54
C SER A 744 7.48 -4.68 37.76
N LYS A 745 7.50 -3.40 38.16
CA LYS A 745 7.87 -3.00 39.53
C LYS A 745 6.62 -2.51 40.27
N LYS A 746 5.70 -3.41 40.58
CA LYS A 746 4.71 -3.23 41.64
C LYS A 746 4.60 -4.53 42.43
N ASP A 747 5.22 -4.48 43.60
CA ASP A 747 5.07 -5.33 44.79
C ASP A 747 6.39 -5.94 45.26
N GLY A 748 6.98 -5.28 46.26
CA GLY A 748 8.19 -5.71 46.94
C GLY A 748 7.95 -6.97 47.75
N LYS A 749 8.10 -8.13 47.11
CA LYS A 749 8.46 -9.39 47.76
C LYS A 749 9.60 -10.03 46.98
N SER A 750 10.79 -9.96 47.57
CA SER A 750 11.98 -10.73 47.17
C SER A 750 11.65 -12.22 47.20
N ALA A 751 11.22 -12.77 46.07
CA ALA A 751 11.13 -14.21 45.87
C ALA A 751 12.56 -14.78 45.80
N SER A 752 12.76 -15.89 46.49
CA SER A 752 14.01 -16.62 46.66
C SER A 752 14.73 -16.89 45.34
N THR A 753 15.93 -16.34 45.21
CA THR A 753 16.97 -16.75 44.27
C THR A 753 17.35 -18.21 44.51
N GLY A 754 17.20 -19.07 43.51
CA GLY A 754 17.92 -20.35 43.51
C GLY A 754 17.25 -21.52 42.80
N GLN A 755 15.97 -21.44 42.43
CA GLN A 755 15.27 -22.58 41.85
C GLN A 755 14.36 -22.12 40.70
N ASP A 756 14.61 -22.68 39.52
CA ASP A 756 13.71 -22.71 38.35
C ASP A 756 13.80 -21.54 37.34
N ASP A 757 15.00 -21.26 36.82
CA ASP A 757 15.15 -20.74 35.44
C ASP A 757 15.54 -21.89 34.50
N SER A 758 14.77 -22.97 34.55
CA SER A 758 14.84 -24.04 33.57
C SER A 758 13.94 -23.72 32.37
N ILE A 759 14.40 -24.13 31.20
CA ILE A 759 13.61 -24.10 29.96
C ILE A 759 13.63 -25.48 29.33
N TYR A 760 12.51 -25.86 28.73
CA TYR A 760 12.38 -27.14 28.06
C TYR A 760 12.68 -26.96 26.58
N ILE A 761 13.62 -27.74 26.06
CA ILE A 761 13.97 -27.77 24.64
C ILE A 761 13.66 -29.12 24.04
N CYS A 762 13.14 -29.14 22.81
CA CYS A 762 12.88 -30.36 22.07
C CYS A 762 13.20 -30.16 20.59
N ARG A 763 13.78 -31.20 19.96
CA ARG A 763 14.15 -31.20 18.55
C ARG A 763 13.35 -32.26 17.81
N TRP A 764 12.78 -31.85 16.69
CA TRP A 764 12.16 -32.73 15.70
C TRP A 764 12.93 -32.64 14.40
N VAL A 765 13.10 -33.79 13.77
CA VAL A 765 13.80 -33.93 12.49
C VAL A 765 12.81 -34.51 11.51
N VAL A 766 12.62 -33.81 10.40
CA VAL A 766 11.74 -34.20 9.29
C VAL A 766 12.66 -34.58 8.12
N GLU A 767 12.81 -35.89 7.88
CA GLU A 767 13.63 -36.39 6.78
C GLU A 767 12.86 -36.33 5.47
N HIS A 768 13.52 -35.95 4.38
CA HIS A 768 12.93 -35.99 3.04
C HIS A 768 13.89 -36.50 1.97
N ARG A 769 13.33 -37.10 0.91
CA ARG A 769 14.06 -37.71 -0.21
C ARG A 769 13.64 -37.20 -1.56
#